data_AF-A0A2N2GZL8-F1
#
_entry.id   AF-A0A2N2GZL8-F1
#
_cell.length_a   1.000
_cell.length_b   1.000
_cell.length_c   1.000
_cell.angle_alpha   90.00
_cell.angle_beta   90.00
_cell.angle_gamma   90.00
#
_symmetry.space_group_name_H-M   'P 1'
#
loop_
_entity.id
_entity.type
_entity.pdbx_description
1 polymer ?
#
loop_
_entity_poly.entity_id
_entity_poly.type
_entity_poly.pdbx_seq_one_letter_code
_entity_poly.pdbx_strand_id
1 'polypeptide(L)'
;MKHAVSIFLPFRPSEHRLRRPLSDNMDPNILRFLLLLFVINLGFQLVRRFREGFMADLPYNLLLSADAALCGYALSSPDRLTSIWSWLGIGIFIGAVLIPGILALLTQFAMGKARWDLATHLLSIKQVFAPSREGRRQLDHVARLRKAHAGHVEEIERDLLSEISRAADPAGKRLMQETLLELLAFSGQWERCLALHERMVQEGMTRLSRPTLAVALIRASLESRDAVRIWAFYRELQKFDQADPTVSSALLSSEIMLLAAYGYSDQLERALSPVHRNHPVFPVSSKRYWLGLAHLQEGNLEKASGYLQFPPALARENPILDRLARELERRGTEKLTLPTSDLEKELDRMASQVPVRFAQVRGPKPPIATGLFLGGMLVAFFAQSWLGESDDLWTLYQLGANFRALSVFEEPWRLVMAMFLHAGLIHLLLNGLMMFMFGRILEVHFGFLRTMAVFVFSGITGNIASALIYRQGLSVGASSTVFGMIGAVLMMFVIARDLWHPVWRKKQIQNLVFLLLLNLLLGFSMSMIDNAAHIGGFLGGTFLGWFFLVFGSTGAWRRWVLRGLGIVACLLVVFSVVQVVRHQGKARLTPMSWRQGGYEISMTAPVFWQAGVESLQNPMCKLMPTVSVNQAELPEGSRTEAEVIEQYLVQHQAQGKKDSLTLLERRLRPGWTEVEYSFTFEKTPGNEKIFIKVEDRMLWVLRFVYDRRCGPSVHPFIGSVADSFRTQRFTR
;
A
#
# COMPACT_ATOMS: atom_id res chain seq x y z
N MET A 1 -23.33 -19.28 -0.81
CA MET A 1 -21.89 -19.20 -1.12
C MET A 1 -21.55 -19.32 -2.61
N LYS A 2 -22.10 -20.28 -3.39
CA LYS A 2 -21.82 -20.39 -4.83
C LYS A 2 -22.36 -19.25 -5.72
N HIS A 3 -23.39 -18.51 -5.29
CA HIS A 3 -23.95 -17.37 -6.05
C HIS A 3 -23.31 -16.01 -5.73
N ALA A 4 -22.46 -15.89 -4.70
CA ALA A 4 -21.78 -14.63 -4.37
C ALA A 4 -20.45 -14.44 -5.12
N VAL A 5 -19.92 -15.50 -5.72
CA VAL A 5 -18.65 -15.50 -6.48
C VAL A 5 -18.85 -15.10 -7.94
N SER A 6 -20.08 -15.15 -8.46
CA SER A 6 -20.36 -14.84 -9.88
C SER A 6 -20.48 -13.35 -10.21
N ILE A 7 -20.48 -12.46 -9.21
CA ILE A 7 -20.62 -11.00 -9.42
C ILE A 7 -19.25 -10.32 -9.62
N PHE A 8 -18.13 -10.98 -9.28
CA PHE A 8 -16.77 -10.41 -9.37
C PHE A 8 -15.91 -10.88 -10.55
N LEU A 9 -16.44 -11.70 -11.47
CA LEU A 9 -15.72 -12.19 -12.65
C LEU A 9 -16.63 -12.13 -13.88
N PRO A 10 -16.45 -11.20 -14.83
CA PRO A 10 -17.19 -11.21 -16.09
C PRO A 10 -16.54 -12.19 -17.08
N PHE A 11 -16.16 -13.38 -16.62
CA PHE A 11 -15.65 -14.45 -17.46
C PHE A 11 -16.51 -15.70 -17.24
N ARG A 12 -17.47 -15.92 -18.16
CA ARG A 12 -18.04 -17.26 -18.34
C ARG A 12 -16.88 -18.20 -18.70
N PRO A 13 -16.59 -19.24 -17.91
CA PRO A 13 -15.59 -20.22 -18.32
C PRO A 13 -16.19 -21.04 -19.47
N SER A 14 -15.54 -21.03 -20.63
CA SER A 14 -15.76 -22.05 -21.65
C SER A 14 -15.53 -23.43 -21.02
N GLU A 15 -16.45 -24.38 -21.21
CA GLU A 15 -16.58 -25.67 -20.50
C GLU A 15 -15.37 -26.63 -20.59
N HIS A 16 -14.24 -26.23 -21.18
CA HIS A 16 -13.02 -27.04 -21.26
C HIS A 16 -11.88 -26.63 -20.32
N ARG A 17 -12.11 -25.71 -19.36
CA ARG A 17 -11.07 -25.22 -18.43
C ARG A 17 -11.00 -25.95 -17.07
N LEU A 18 -11.53 -27.16 -16.96
CA LEU A 18 -11.45 -27.97 -15.74
C LEU A 18 -10.47 -29.12 -15.94
N ARG A 19 -9.15 -28.87 -15.82
CA ARG A 19 -8.11 -29.92 -15.56
C ARG A 19 -6.65 -29.45 -15.45
N ARG A 20 -6.35 -28.24 -14.92
CA ARG A 20 -5.00 -27.99 -14.37
C ARG A 20 -5.07 -27.21 -13.05
N PRO A 21 -4.45 -27.69 -11.96
CA PRO A 21 -4.36 -26.95 -10.72
C PRO A 21 -3.53 -25.66 -10.89
N LEU A 22 -3.85 -24.62 -10.13
CA LEU A 22 -3.09 -23.36 -10.06
C LEU A 22 -1.58 -23.55 -9.72
N SER A 23 -1.19 -24.75 -9.26
CA SER A 23 0.18 -25.12 -8.89
C SER A 23 1.17 -25.06 -10.05
N ASP A 24 0.72 -25.24 -11.29
CA ASP A 24 1.62 -25.43 -12.42
C ASP A 24 2.05 -24.12 -13.10
N ASN A 25 1.49 -22.98 -12.67
CA ASN A 25 1.68 -21.68 -13.32
C ASN A 25 2.46 -20.64 -12.49
N MET A 26 2.78 -20.89 -11.22
CA MET A 26 3.59 -19.94 -10.42
C MET A 26 5.07 -20.32 -10.44
N ASP A 27 5.93 -19.34 -10.73
CA ASP A 27 7.39 -19.51 -10.70
C ASP A 27 7.84 -20.02 -9.31
N PRO A 28 8.56 -21.15 -9.22
CA PRO A 28 9.09 -21.69 -7.96
C PRO A 28 9.88 -20.67 -7.13
N ASN A 29 10.51 -19.68 -7.76
CA ASN A 29 11.23 -18.61 -7.08
C ASN A 29 10.29 -17.63 -6.36
N ILE A 30 9.13 -17.31 -6.96
CA ILE A 30 8.08 -16.51 -6.31
C ILE A 30 7.54 -17.27 -5.10
N LEU A 31 7.34 -18.57 -5.25
CA LEU A 31 6.81 -19.40 -4.20
C LEU A 31 7.77 -19.49 -3.02
N ARG A 32 9.07 -19.68 -3.31
CA ARG A 32 10.15 -19.62 -2.33
C ARG A 32 10.23 -18.26 -1.64
N PHE A 33 10.01 -17.16 -2.37
CA PHE A 33 9.96 -15.81 -1.80
C PHE A 33 8.87 -15.65 -0.77
N LEU A 34 7.63 -15.97 -1.15
CA LEU A 34 6.48 -15.83 -0.28
C LEU A 34 6.70 -16.64 1.01
N LEU A 35 7.11 -17.91 0.88
CA LEU A 35 7.34 -18.78 2.04
C LEU A 35 8.45 -18.25 2.97
N LEU A 36 9.57 -17.74 2.43
CA LEU A 36 10.67 -17.22 3.23
C LEU A 36 10.26 -15.95 4.00
N LEU A 37 9.55 -15.04 3.32
CA LEU A 37 8.98 -13.85 3.95
C LEU A 37 8.03 -14.24 5.10
N PHE A 38 7.24 -15.30 4.90
CA PHE A 38 6.25 -15.75 5.87
C PHE A 38 6.92 -16.36 7.10
N VAL A 39 7.90 -17.26 6.93
CA VAL A 39 8.66 -17.84 8.07
C VAL A 39 9.29 -16.76 8.93
N ILE A 40 9.92 -15.75 8.33
CA ILE A 40 10.55 -14.65 9.08
C ILE A 40 9.49 -13.83 9.84
N ASN A 41 8.39 -13.46 9.17
CA ASN A 41 7.32 -12.69 9.80
C ASN A 41 6.68 -13.47 10.97
N LEU A 42 6.36 -14.75 10.75
CA LEU A 42 5.80 -15.65 11.75
C LEU A 42 6.75 -15.83 12.92
N GLY A 43 8.05 -16.01 12.67
CA GLY A 43 9.07 -16.08 13.71
C GLY A 43 9.07 -14.83 14.60
N PHE A 44 9.02 -13.63 14.00
CA PHE A 44 8.93 -12.38 14.76
C PHE A 44 7.64 -12.28 15.58
N GLN A 45 6.49 -12.63 14.98
CA GLN A 45 5.22 -12.62 15.70
C GLN A 45 5.23 -13.60 16.87
N LEU A 46 5.76 -14.81 16.68
CA LEU A 46 5.88 -15.80 17.74
C LEU A 46 6.77 -15.29 18.88
N VAL A 47 7.95 -14.72 18.60
CA VAL A 47 8.83 -14.14 19.64
C VAL A 47 8.10 -13.05 20.43
N ARG A 48 7.36 -12.17 19.75
CA ARG A 48 6.55 -11.14 20.42
C ARG A 48 5.46 -11.75 21.30
N ARG A 49 4.74 -12.76 20.80
CA ARG A 49 3.69 -13.45 21.54
C ARG A 49 4.22 -14.25 22.73
N PHE A 50 5.43 -14.80 22.64
CA PHE A 50 6.11 -15.42 23.79
C PHE A 50 6.37 -14.39 24.90
N ARG A 51 6.77 -13.16 24.56
CA ARG A 51 6.94 -12.07 25.54
C ARG A 51 5.63 -11.56 26.13
N GLU A 52 4.55 -11.57 25.35
CA GLU A 52 3.23 -11.05 25.74
C GLU A 52 2.32 -12.11 26.41
N GLY A 53 2.77 -13.36 26.51
CA GLY A 53 2.03 -14.47 27.13
C GLY A 53 1.41 -15.43 26.11
N PHE A 54 2.21 -16.38 25.61
CA PHE A 54 1.84 -17.32 24.53
C PHE A 54 0.54 -18.10 24.80
N MET A 55 0.26 -18.46 26.05
CA MET A 55 -0.92 -19.26 26.40
C MET A 55 -2.25 -18.48 26.34
N ALA A 56 -2.21 -17.15 26.31
CA ALA A 56 -3.43 -16.33 26.33
C ALA A 56 -4.29 -16.48 25.07
N ASP A 57 -3.65 -16.71 23.91
CA ASP A 57 -4.25 -16.88 22.59
C ASP A 57 -3.81 -18.21 21.94
N LEU A 58 -3.77 -19.29 22.74
CA LEU A 58 -3.17 -20.58 22.35
C LEU A 58 -3.62 -21.11 20.97
N PRO A 59 -4.92 -21.13 20.59
CA PRO A 59 -5.34 -21.66 19.28
C PRO A 59 -4.75 -20.88 18.10
N TYR A 60 -4.72 -19.55 18.21
CA TYR A 60 -4.16 -18.68 17.17
C TYR A 60 -2.63 -18.78 17.11
N ASN A 61 -1.98 -18.85 18.27
CA ASN A 61 -0.53 -19.00 18.33
C ASN A 61 -0.08 -20.38 17.81
N LEU A 62 -0.84 -21.44 18.05
CA LEU A 62 -0.61 -22.76 17.46
C LEU A 62 -0.78 -22.74 15.94
N LEU A 63 -1.78 -22.03 15.42
CA LEU A 63 -1.96 -21.85 13.98
C LEU A 63 -0.75 -21.16 13.34
N LEU A 64 -0.23 -20.09 13.95
CA LEU A 64 0.99 -19.41 13.47
C LEU A 64 2.23 -20.31 13.56
N SER A 65 2.38 -21.09 14.63
CA SER A 65 3.48 -22.05 14.75
C SER A 65 3.42 -23.15 13.69
N ALA A 66 2.22 -23.67 13.42
CA ALA A 66 2.00 -24.67 12.37
C ALA A 66 2.31 -24.09 10.99
N ASP A 67 1.89 -22.85 10.72
CA ASP A 67 2.18 -22.14 9.47
C ASP A 67 3.69 -21.96 9.25
N ALA A 68 4.42 -21.55 10.30
CA ALA A 68 5.87 -21.41 10.24
C ALA A 68 6.56 -22.74 9.94
N ALA A 69 6.10 -23.84 10.55
CA ALA A 69 6.62 -25.17 10.32
C ALA A 69 6.33 -25.67 8.89
N LEU A 70 5.12 -25.42 8.37
CA LEU A 70 4.72 -25.76 7.00
C LEU A 70 5.53 -25.00 5.97
N CYS A 71 5.70 -23.69 6.16
CA CYS A 71 6.52 -22.87 5.28
C CYS A 71 8.00 -23.30 5.33
N GLY A 72 8.53 -23.60 6.52
CA GLY A 72 9.88 -24.12 6.69
C GLY A 72 10.08 -25.49 6.02
N TYR A 73 9.09 -26.39 6.15
CA TYR A 73 9.10 -27.69 5.48
C TYR A 73 9.06 -27.54 3.96
N ALA A 74 8.20 -26.67 3.44
CA ALA A 74 8.14 -26.37 2.00
C ALA A 74 9.47 -25.81 1.46
N LEU A 75 10.16 -24.98 2.24
CA LEU A 75 11.47 -24.42 1.88
C LEU A 75 12.63 -25.42 1.94
N SER A 76 12.43 -26.56 2.60
CA SER A 76 13.52 -27.52 2.85
C SER A 76 13.94 -28.35 1.64
N SER A 77 13.18 -28.35 0.53
CA SER A 77 13.69 -28.82 -0.77
C SER A 77 12.99 -28.15 -1.96
N PRO A 78 13.66 -28.02 -3.12
CA PRO A 78 13.08 -27.45 -4.33
C PRO A 78 11.80 -28.16 -4.80
N ASP A 79 11.76 -29.50 -4.72
CA ASP A 79 10.62 -30.31 -5.16
C ASP A 79 9.36 -30.07 -4.31
N ARG A 80 9.53 -29.55 -3.09
CA ARG A 80 8.43 -29.24 -2.18
C ARG A 80 7.88 -27.84 -2.40
N LEU A 81 8.54 -26.97 -3.16
CA LEU A 81 8.08 -25.61 -3.39
C LEU A 81 6.70 -25.60 -4.05
N THR A 82 6.45 -26.41 -5.09
CA THR A 82 5.13 -26.45 -5.75
C THR A 82 4.13 -27.39 -5.07
N SER A 83 4.50 -28.01 -3.95
CA SER A 83 3.65 -28.95 -3.24
C SER A 83 2.47 -28.28 -2.54
N ILE A 84 1.47 -29.09 -2.15
CA ILE A 84 0.30 -28.64 -1.39
C ILE A 84 0.68 -27.92 -0.09
N TRP A 85 1.83 -28.26 0.53
CA TRP A 85 2.28 -27.66 1.78
C TRP A 85 2.62 -26.18 1.65
N SER A 86 3.21 -25.80 0.52
CA SER A 86 3.49 -24.39 0.21
C SER A 86 2.21 -23.58 0.08
N TRP A 87 1.22 -24.12 -0.63
CA TRP A 87 -0.07 -23.48 -0.80
C TRP A 87 -0.86 -23.40 0.50
N LEU A 88 -0.77 -24.43 1.33
CA LEU A 88 -1.36 -24.44 2.67
C LEU A 88 -0.73 -23.34 3.53
N GLY A 89 0.61 -23.24 3.56
CA GLY A 89 1.32 -22.20 4.30
C GLY A 89 0.99 -20.80 3.80
N ILE A 90 1.00 -20.59 2.48
CA ILE A 90 0.61 -19.30 1.88
C ILE A 90 -0.83 -18.92 2.23
N GLY A 91 -1.75 -19.89 2.16
CA GLY A 91 -3.15 -19.69 2.52
C GLY A 91 -3.33 -19.30 3.99
N ILE A 92 -2.63 -19.97 4.91
CA ILE A 92 -2.68 -19.65 6.33
C ILE A 92 -2.06 -18.27 6.59
N PHE A 93 -0.92 -17.93 5.98
CA PHE A 93 -0.35 -16.59 6.12
C PHE A 93 -1.29 -15.49 5.64
N ILE A 94 -1.90 -15.65 4.45
CA ILE A 94 -2.85 -14.67 3.92
C ILE A 94 -4.04 -14.51 4.88
N GLY A 95 -4.59 -15.64 5.33
CA GLY A 95 -5.72 -15.69 6.24
C GLY A 95 -5.42 -15.12 7.63
N ALA A 96 -4.35 -15.54 8.28
CA ALA A 96 -4.05 -15.25 9.68
C ALA A 96 -3.23 -13.97 9.88
N VAL A 97 -2.47 -13.53 8.87
CA VAL A 97 -1.55 -12.37 9.02
C VAL A 97 -1.96 -11.21 8.13
N LEU A 98 -2.05 -11.43 6.81
CA LEU A 98 -2.25 -10.34 5.85
C LEU A 98 -3.65 -9.73 5.95
N ILE A 99 -4.70 -10.56 5.86
CA ILE A 99 -6.09 -10.12 5.93
C ILE A 99 -6.37 -9.38 7.26
N PRO A 100 -6.01 -9.90 8.44
CA PRO A 100 -6.19 -9.20 9.71
C PRO A 100 -5.47 -7.86 9.79
N GLY A 101 -4.28 -7.74 9.18
CA GLY A 101 -3.54 -6.48 9.08
C GLY A 101 -4.29 -5.43 8.25
N ILE A 102 -4.77 -5.83 7.07
CA ILE A 102 -5.58 -4.95 6.19
C ILE A 102 -6.88 -4.56 6.89
N LEU A 103 -7.60 -5.52 7.49
CA LEU A 103 -8.83 -5.25 8.22
C LEU A 103 -8.63 -4.31 9.40
N ALA A 104 -7.52 -4.41 10.13
CA ALA A 104 -7.19 -3.48 11.21
C ALA A 104 -7.00 -2.04 10.68
N LEU A 105 -6.30 -1.89 9.55
CA LEU A 105 -6.10 -0.60 8.87
C LEU A 105 -7.43 0.01 8.41
N LEU A 106 -8.29 -0.79 7.76
CA LEU A 106 -9.62 -0.36 7.32
C LEU A 106 -10.53 -0.03 8.51
N THR A 107 -10.42 -0.78 9.62
CA THR A 107 -11.17 -0.52 10.86
C THR A 107 -10.79 0.84 11.44
N GLN A 108 -9.50 1.16 11.52
CA GLN A 108 -9.03 2.47 11.97
C GLN A 108 -9.56 3.61 11.09
N PHE A 109 -9.58 3.40 9.77
CA PHE A 109 -10.14 4.39 8.85
C PHE A 109 -11.66 4.58 9.03
N ALA A 110 -12.40 3.49 9.24
CA ALA A 110 -13.83 3.53 9.51
C ALA A 110 -14.13 4.25 10.83
N MET A 111 -13.39 3.93 11.90
CA MET A 111 -13.51 4.62 13.20
C MET A 111 -13.18 6.11 13.07
N GLY A 112 -12.12 6.48 12.36
CA GLY A 112 -11.74 7.88 12.14
C GLY A 112 -12.77 8.70 11.35
N LYS A 113 -13.69 8.04 10.63
CA LYS A 113 -14.83 8.67 9.95
C LYS A 113 -16.16 8.46 10.68
N ALA A 114 -16.12 8.01 11.94
CA ALA A 114 -17.30 7.66 12.74
C ALA A 114 -18.25 6.67 12.04
N ARG A 115 -17.73 5.79 11.16
CA ARG A 115 -18.49 4.73 10.49
C ARG A 115 -18.48 3.48 11.36
N TRP A 116 -19.20 3.54 12.49
CA TRP A 116 -19.15 2.52 13.54
C TRP A 116 -19.60 1.13 13.06
N ASP A 117 -20.66 1.02 12.27
CA ASP A 117 -21.13 -0.27 11.74
C ASP A 117 -20.08 -0.96 10.86
N LEU A 118 -19.43 -0.18 9.99
CA LEU A 118 -18.35 -0.67 9.15
C LEU A 118 -17.16 -1.12 10.02
N ALA A 119 -16.78 -0.33 11.04
CA ALA A 119 -15.71 -0.69 11.95
C ALA A 119 -16.01 -1.99 12.72
N THR A 120 -17.23 -2.14 13.26
CA THR A 120 -17.68 -3.37 13.92
C THR A 120 -17.62 -4.56 12.98
N HIS A 121 -18.12 -4.42 11.75
CA HIS A 121 -18.13 -5.51 10.77
C HIS A 121 -16.72 -5.95 10.35
N LEU A 122 -15.83 -4.98 10.07
CA LEU A 122 -14.43 -5.27 9.72
C LEU A 122 -13.69 -5.98 10.86
N LEU A 123 -13.94 -5.55 12.09
CA LEU A 123 -13.31 -6.13 13.27
C LEU A 123 -13.89 -7.51 13.60
N SER A 124 -15.18 -7.75 13.36
CA SER A 124 -15.77 -9.10 13.49
C SER A 124 -15.17 -10.07 12.48
N ILE A 125 -14.96 -9.62 11.22
CA ILE A 125 -14.26 -10.44 10.21
C ILE A 125 -12.83 -10.70 10.66
N LYS A 126 -12.12 -9.68 11.18
CA LYS A 126 -10.76 -9.84 11.72
C LYS A 126 -10.71 -10.91 12.81
N GLN A 127 -11.73 -11.01 13.68
CA GLN A 127 -11.80 -12.04 14.72
C GLN A 127 -11.99 -13.46 14.19
N VAL A 128 -12.62 -13.63 13.02
CA VAL A 128 -12.70 -14.95 12.36
C VAL A 128 -11.32 -15.42 11.92
N PHE A 129 -10.51 -14.51 11.38
CA PHE A 129 -9.20 -14.81 10.81
C PHE A 129 -8.05 -14.82 11.84
N ALA A 130 -8.10 -13.93 12.83
CA ALA A 130 -7.11 -13.79 13.90
C ALA A 130 -7.80 -13.66 15.28
N PRO A 131 -8.39 -14.77 15.78
CA PRO A 131 -9.08 -14.78 17.06
C PRO A 131 -8.08 -14.47 18.18
N SER A 132 -8.37 -13.43 18.97
CA SER A 132 -7.54 -13.07 20.12
C SER A 132 -8.39 -12.45 21.24
N ARG A 133 -7.95 -12.59 22.49
CA ARG A 133 -8.60 -11.94 23.64
C ARG A 133 -8.63 -10.42 23.46
N GLU A 134 -7.52 -9.84 23.04
CA GLU A 134 -7.41 -8.40 22.78
C GLU A 134 -8.33 -7.95 21.64
N GLY A 135 -8.41 -8.75 20.56
CA GLY A 135 -9.29 -8.45 19.44
C GLY A 135 -10.78 -8.51 19.79
N ARG A 136 -11.20 -9.44 20.67
CA ARG A 136 -12.55 -9.46 21.24
C ARG A 136 -12.82 -8.22 22.10
N ARG A 137 -11.89 -7.83 22.97
CA ARG A 137 -12.00 -6.59 23.76
C ARG A 137 -12.15 -5.35 22.88
N GLN A 138 -11.41 -5.26 21.78
CA GLN A 138 -11.57 -4.18 20.80
C GLN A 138 -12.95 -4.20 20.15
N LEU A 139 -13.49 -5.38 19.84
CA LEU A 139 -14.83 -5.53 19.24
C LEU A 139 -15.92 -5.06 20.20
N ASP A 140 -15.85 -5.50 21.46
CA ASP A 140 -16.77 -5.09 22.50
C ASP A 140 -16.70 -3.57 22.72
N HIS A 141 -15.50 -3.00 22.78
CA HIS A 141 -15.32 -1.56 22.92
C HIS A 141 -15.95 -0.76 21.76
N VAL A 142 -15.71 -1.16 20.50
CA VAL A 142 -16.32 -0.49 19.32
C VAL A 142 -17.83 -0.68 19.30
N ALA A 143 -18.35 -1.86 19.66
CA ALA A 143 -19.79 -2.11 19.73
C ALA A 143 -20.47 -1.24 20.81
N ARG A 144 -19.80 -1.02 21.95
CA ARG A 144 -20.25 -0.11 23.00
C ARG A 144 -20.25 1.35 22.53
N LEU A 145 -19.17 1.81 21.89
CA LEU A 145 -19.13 3.16 21.30
C LEU A 145 -20.27 3.36 20.29
N ARG A 146 -20.56 2.36 19.45
CA ARG A 146 -21.71 2.39 18.53
C ARG A 146 -23.04 2.55 19.27
N LYS A 147 -23.31 1.72 20.28
CA LYS A 147 -24.55 1.82 21.08
C LYS A 147 -24.64 3.16 21.81
N ALA A 148 -23.52 3.69 22.30
CA ALA A 148 -23.46 4.97 22.98
C ALA A 148 -23.81 6.13 22.04
N HIS A 149 -23.30 6.10 20.81
CA HIS A 149 -23.67 7.03 19.76
C HIS A 149 -25.16 6.94 19.35
N ALA A 150 -25.77 5.77 19.49
CA ALA A 150 -27.21 5.56 19.28
C ALA A 150 -28.08 5.96 20.49
N GLY A 151 -27.49 6.44 21.58
CA GLY A 151 -28.21 6.91 22.77
C GLY A 151 -28.50 5.85 23.83
N HIS A 152 -28.05 4.61 23.66
CA HIS A 152 -28.30 3.49 24.60
C HIS A 152 -27.29 3.44 25.75
N VAL A 153 -26.93 4.59 26.34
CA VAL A 153 -25.83 4.68 27.31
C VAL A 153 -26.12 3.90 28.60
N GLU A 154 -27.34 3.95 29.12
CA GLU A 154 -27.74 3.28 30.37
C GLU A 154 -27.71 1.74 30.30
N GLU A 155 -27.98 1.16 29.12
CA GLU A 155 -27.88 -0.28 28.90
C GLU A 155 -26.41 -0.72 28.94
N ILE A 156 -25.54 -0.01 28.22
CA ILE A 156 -24.10 -0.29 28.19
C ILE A 156 -23.50 -0.18 29.58
N GLU A 157 -23.92 0.84 30.34
CA GLU A 157 -23.44 1.07 31.69
C GLU A 157 -23.79 -0.09 32.62
N ARG A 158 -25.04 -0.57 32.59
CA ARG A 158 -25.48 -1.74 33.36
C ARG A 158 -24.68 -3.00 33.00
N ASP A 159 -24.51 -3.26 31.70
CA ASP A 159 -23.73 -4.40 31.21
C ASP A 159 -22.27 -4.32 31.69
N LEU A 160 -21.64 -3.14 31.59
CA LEU A 160 -20.27 -2.91 32.04
C LEU A 160 -20.10 -3.14 33.54
N LEU A 161 -21.01 -2.61 34.35
CA LEU A 161 -20.96 -2.78 35.81
C LEU A 161 -21.09 -4.26 36.19
N SER A 162 -21.97 -5.00 35.51
CA SER A 162 -22.09 -6.45 35.69
C SER A 162 -20.82 -7.20 35.27
N GLU A 163 -20.12 -6.77 34.23
CA GLU A 163 -18.86 -7.41 33.83
C GLU A 163 -17.70 -7.07 34.79
N ILE A 164 -17.58 -5.80 35.19
CA ILE A 164 -16.55 -5.33 36.13
C ILE A 164 -16.64 -6.09 37.46
N SER A 165 -17.85 -6.31 37.97
CA SER A 165 -18.08 -7.06 39.21
C SER A 165 -17.70 -8.54 39.12
N ARG A 166 -17.72 -9.14 37.91
CA ARG A 166 -17.36 -10.54 37.67
C ARG A 166 -15.91 -10.71 37.18
N ALA A 167 -15.19 -9.62 36.95
CA ALA A 167 -13.86 -9.65 36.35
C ALA A 167 -12.80 -10.14 37.34
N ALA A 168 -12.23 -11.32 37.08
CA ALA A 168 -11.13 -11.86 37.87
C ALA A 168 -9.74 -11.31 37.46
N ASP A 169 -9.60 -10.84 36.20
CA ASP A 169 -8.35 -10.26 35.67
C ASP A 169 -8.24 -8.76 36.02
N PRO A 170 -7.26 -8.33 36.84
CA PRO A 170 -7.11 -6.92 37.21
C PRO A 170 -6.88 -5.99 36.02
N ALA A 171 -6.15 -6.43 34.99
CA ALA A 171 -5.87 -5.62 33.82
C ALA A 171 -7.13 -5.42 32.95
N GLY A 172 -7.91 -6.48 32.76
CA GLY A 172 -9.21 -6.43 32.10
C GLY A 172 -10.22 -5.58 32.87
N LYS A 173 -10.30 -5.75 34.19
CA LYS A 173 -11.18 -4.94 35.07
C LYS A 173 -10.87 -3.46 34.92
N ARG A 174 -9.59 -3.09 34.96
CA ARG A 174 -9.14 -1.71 34.80
C ARG A 174 -9.53 -1.11 33.45
N LEU A 175 -9.33 -1.83 32.34
CA LEU A 175 -9.71 -1.35 31.01
C LEU A 175 -11.24 -1.11 30.89
N MET A 176 -12.03 -1.99 31.50
CA MET A 176 -13.49 -1.81 31.55
C MET A 176 -13.88 -0.60 32.40
N GLN A 177 -13.26 -0.39 33.56
CA GLN A 177 -13.48 0.80 34.37
C GLN A 177 -13.10 2.09 33.64
N GLU A 178 -11.96 2.11 32.93
CA GLU A 178 -11.55 3.26 32.10
C GLU A 178 -12.55 3.50 30.95
N THR A 179 -13.09 2.45 30.33
CA THR A 179 -14.15 2.57 29.32
C THR A 179 -15.46 3.12 29.91
N LEU A 180 -15.83 2.69 31.12
CA LEU A 180 -16.99 3.21 31.85
C LEU A 180 -16.83 4.70 32.14
N LEU A 181 -15.63 5.11 32.55
CA LEU A 181 -15.28 6.49 32.84
C LEU A 181 -15.48 7.37 31.59
N GLU A 182 -14.98 6.95 30.42
CA GLU A 182 -15.20 7.66 29.15
C GLU A 182 -16.70 7.75 28.80
N LEU A 183 -17.47 6.67 29.03
CA LEU A 183 -18.91 6.63 28.75
C LEU A 183 -19.72 7.55 29.67
N LEU A 184 -19.40 7.59 30.96
CA LEU A 184 -20.03 8.47 31.94
C LEU A 184 -19.75 9.94 31.60
N ALA A 185 -18.49 10.26 31.24
CA ALA A 185 -18.14 11.60 30.77
C ALA A 185 -18.84 11.94 29.44
N PHE A 186 -18.96 10.99 28.52
CA PHE A 186 -19.66 11.20 27.26
C PHE A 186 -21.16 11.47 27.45
N SER A 187 -21.79 10.82 28.43
CA SER A 187 -23.23 10.99 28.74
C SER A 187 -23.55 12.17 29.65
N GLY A 188 -22.53 12.94 30.07
CA GLY A 188 -22.72 14.08 30.98
C GLY A 188 -22.96 13.69 32.44
N GLN A 189 -22.64 12.46 32.83
CA GLN A 189 -22.77 11.97 34.20
C GLN A 189 -21.51 12.29 35.03
N TRP A 190 -21.23 13.58 35.20
CA TRP A 190 -19.95 14.10 35.71
C TRP A 190 -19.59 13.61 37.11
N GLU A 191 -20.51 13.71 38.07
CA GLU A 191 -20.29 13.26 39.46
C GLU A 191 -19.98 11.75 39.53
N ARG A 192 -20.69 10.95 38.73
CA ARG A 192 -20.49 9.50 38.69
C ARG A 192 -19.14 9.15 38.05
N CYS A 193 -18.71 9.92 37.05
CA CYS A 193 -17.39 9.81 36.44
C CYS A 193 -16.28 10.05 37.48
N LEU A 194 -16.38 11.12 38.26
CA LEU A 194 -15.42 11.45 39.33
C LEU A 194 -15.42 10.41 40.45
N ALA A 195 -16.60 9.97 40.91
CA ALA A 195 -16.73 8.95 41.94
C ALA A 195 -16.21 7.57 41.50
N LEU A 196 -16.23 7.27 40.19
CA LEU A 196 -15.61 6.05 39.64
C LEU A 196 -14.09 6.16 39.67
N HIS A 197 -13.53 7.31 39.24
CA HIS A 197 -12.10 7.55 39.29
C HIS A 197 -11.54 7.41 40.71
N GLU A 198 -12.21 8.00 41.71
CA GLU A 198 -11.82 7.86 43.12
C GLU A 198 -11.79 6.40 43.59
N ARG A 199 -12.82 5.62 43.22
CA ARG A 199 -12.85 4.18 43.50
C ARG A 199 -11.68 3.45 42.84
N MET A 200 -11.35 3.77 41.59
CA MET A 200 -10.21 3.16 40.91
C MET A 200 -8.89 3.49 41.61
N VAL A 201 -8.72 4.72 42.12
CA VAL A 201 -7.54 5.11 42.93
C VAL A 201 -7.48 4.31 44.23
N GLN A 202 -8.61 4.16 44.93
CA GLN A 202 -8.71 3.32 46.15
C GLN A 202 -8.40 1.85 45.87
N GLU A 203 -8.75 1.35 44.68
CA GLU A 203 -8.40 0.00 44.19
C GLU A 203 -6.93 -0.12 43.72
N GLY A 204 -6.11 0.93 43.89
CA GLY A 204 -4.67 0.89 43.61
C GLY A 204 -4.24 1.48 42.27
N MET A 205 -5.12 2.21 41.56
CA MET A 205 -4.70 2.94 40.36
C MET A 205 -3.79 4.12 40.72
N THR A 206 -2.58 4.14 40.15
CA THR A 206 -1.56 5.17 40.41
C THR A 206 -1.41 6.22 39.32
N ARG A 207 -1.87 5.93 38.10
CA ARG A 207 -1.78 6.81 36.93
C ARG A 207 -2.87 6.47 35.93
N LEU A 208 -3.33 7.43 35.14
CA LEU A 208 -4.18 7.20 33.97
C LEU A 208 -3.41 6.47 32.86
N SER A 209 -4.11 5.66 32.07
CA SER A 209 -3.53 4.91 30.96
C SER A 209 -3.47 5.69 29.65
N ARG A 210 -4.36 6.66 29.47
CA ARG A 210 -4.57 7.42 28.22
C ARG A 210 -4.81 8.89 28.49
N PRO A 211 -4.35 9.79 27.59
CA PRO A 211 -4.60 11.22 27.73
C PRO A 211 -6.08 11.59 27.60
N THR A 212 -6.89 10.82 26.86
CA THR A 212 -8.34 11.05 26.70
C THR A 212 -9.10 10.97 28.02
N LEU A 213 -8.69 10.07 28.92
CA LEU A 213 -9.27 9.94 30.26
C LEU A 213 -9.02 11.20 31.09
N ALA A 214 -7.82 11.78 30.99
CA ALA A 214 -7.49 13.01 31.70
C ALA A 214 -8.36 14.17 31.19
N VAL A 215 -8.56 14.29 29.87
CA VAL A 215 -9.48 15.29 29.28
C VAL A 215 -10.91 15.10 29.80
N ALA A 216 -11.38 13.86 29.87
CA ALA A 216 -12.71 13.53 30.40
C ALA A 216 -12.87 13.95 31.87
N LEU A 217 -11.84 13.72 32.70
CA LEU A 217 -11.84 14.07 34.12
C LEU A 217 -11.69 15.58 34.36
N ILE A 218 -10.89 16.27 33.54
CA ILE A 218 -10.82 17.74 33.53
C ILE A 218 -12.21 18.31 33.22
N ARG A 219 -12.88 17.79 32.19
CA ARG A 219 -14.23 18.22 31.84
C ARG A 219 -15.24 17.93 32.95
N ALA A 220 -15.24 16.72 33.52
CA ALA A 220 -16.13 16.39 34.63
C ALA A 220 -15.91 17.33 35.83
N SER A 221 -14.65 17.65 36.14
CA SER A 221 -14.29 18.55 37.24
C SER A 221 -14.68 20.00 36.97
N LEU A 222 -14.67 20.46 35.71
CA LEU A 222 -15.20 21.76 35.29
C LEU A 222 -16.69 21.87 35.53
N GLU A 223 -17.44 20.84 35.17
CA GLU A 223 -18.90 20.81 35.31
C GLU A 223 -19.32 20.67 36.78
N SER A 224 -18.54 19.96 37.60
CA SER A 224 -18.68 19.88 39.06
C SER A 224 -18.08 21.09 39.80
N ARG A 225 -17.44 22.03 39.10
CA ARG A 225 -16.81 23.25 39.63
C ARG A 225 -15.72 22.99 40.69
N ASP A 226 -14.99 21.89 40.59
CA ASP A 226 -13.87 21.57 41.49
C ASP A 226 -12.54 22.06 40.91
N ALA A 227 -12.16 23.28 41.26
CA ALA A 227 -10.91 23.91 40.83
C ALA A 227 -9.67 23.07 41.15
N VAL A 228 -9.64 22.40 42.31
CA VAL A 228 -8.48 21.62 42.74
C VAL A 228 -8.29 20.40 41.84
N ARG A 229 -9.37 19.67 41.54
CA ARG A 229 -9.32 18.49 40.66
C ARG A 229 -8.97 18.85 39.22
N ILE A 230 -9.52 19.95 38.70
CA ILE A 230 -9.21 20.43 37.34
C ILE A 230 -7.70 20.53 37.14
N TRP A 231 -7.02 21.23 38.06
CA TRP A 231 -5.58 21.44 37.97
C TRP A 231 -4.76 20.19 38.28
N ALA A 232 -5.25 19.31 39.15
CA ALA A 232 -4.62 18.00 39.40
C ALA A 232 -4.59 17.14 38.13
N PHE A 233 -5.72 17.02 37.42
CA PHE A 233 -5.81 16.24 36.19
C PHE A 233 -5.09 16.91 35.01
N TYR A 234 -5.07 18.24 34.94
CA TYR A 234 -4.26 18.95 33.94
C TYR A 234 -2.77 18.67 34.14
N ARG A 235 -2.27 18.70 35.38
CA ARG A 235 -0.88 18.31 35.70
C ARG A 235 -0.61 16.84 35.41
N GLU A 236 -1.59 15.96 35.59
CA GLU A 236 -1.43 14.55 35.21
C GLU A 236 -1.33 14.39 33.69
N LEU A 237 -2.16 15.10 32.92
CA LEU A 237 -2.09 15.13 31.46
C LEU A 237 -0.71 15.60 30.98
N GLN A 238 -0.10 16.56 31.67
CA GLN A 238 1.25 17.03 31.36
C GLN A 238 2.35 15.97 31.57
N LYS A 239 2.11 14.93 32.38
CA LYS A 239 3.07 13.84 32.62
C LYS A 239 3.13 12.82 31.48
N PHE A 240 2.14 12.80 30.59
CA PHE A 240 2.18 11.91 29.42
C PHE A 240 3.29 12.31 28.45
N ASP A 241 3.68 11.38 27.56
CA ASP A 241 4.66 11.65 26.52
C ASP A 241 4.16 12.78 25.62
N GLN A 242 4.74 13.98 25.81
CA GLN A 242 4.33 15.21 25.13
C GLN A 242 4.48 15.15 23.61
N ALA A 243 5.26 14.18 23.11
CA ALA A 243 5.45 14.00 21.70
C ALA A 243 4.60 12.87 21.10
N ASP A 244 3.69 12.29 21.89
CA ASP A 244 2.51 11.64 21.34
C ASP A 244 1.54 12.72 20.80
N PRO A 245 1.20 12.70 19.49
CA PRO A 245 0.25 13.67 18.90
C PRO A 245 -1.12 13.68 19.58
N THR A 246 -1.53 12.56 20.21
CA THR A 246 -2.78 12.47 20.96
C THR A 246 -2.72 13.29 22.25
N VAL A 247 -1.56 13.39 22.89
CA VAL A 247 -1.33 14.24 24.09
C VAL A 247 -1.33 15.70 23.73
N SER A 248 -0.66 16.09 22.63
CA SER A 248 -0.70 17.47 22.12
C SER A 248 -2.13 17.94 21.80
N SER A 249 -2.94 17.05 21.22
CA SER A 249 -4.35 17.32 20.93
C SER A 249 -5.20 17.40 22.21
N ALA A 250 -4.95 16.51 23.17
CA ALA A 250 -5.60 16.50 24.48
C ALA A 250 -5.29 17.77 25.28
N LEU A 251 -4.03 18.21 25.32
CA LEU A 251 -3.62 19.44 25.99
C LEU A 251 -4.29 20.67 25.37
N LEU A 252 -4.23 20.81 24.05
CA LEU A 252 -4.91 21.91 23.36
C LEU A 252 -6.41 21.91 23.68
N SER A 253 -7.02 20.72 23.74
CA SER A 253 -8.42 20.60 24.11
C SER A 253 -8.69 21.04 25.54
N SER A 254 -7.90 20.60 26.51
CA SER A 254 -8.03 20.98 27.91
C SER A 254 -7.78 22.47 28.14
N GLU A 255 -6.80 23.07 27.47
CA GLU A 255 -6.50 24.50 27.57
C GLU A 255 -7.67 25.35 27.04
N ILE A 256 -8.32 24.95 25.94
CA ILE A 256 -9.53 25.62 25.45
C ILE A 256 -10.65 25.55 26.48
N MET A 257 -10.85 24.39 27.12
CA MET A 257 -11.87 24.22 28.17
C MET A 257 -11.59 25.12 29.38
N LEU A 258 -10.34 25.21 29.81
CA LEU A 258 -9.90 26.05 30.92
C LEU A 258 -10.13 27.54 30.61
N LEU A 259 -9.64 28.01 29.45
CA LEU A 259 -9.84 29.39 29.01
C LEU A 259 -11.32 29.76 28.93
N ALA A 260 -12.17 28.83 28.46
CA ALA A 260 -13.61 29.06 28.40
C ALA A 260 -14.23 29.17 29.79
N ALA A 261 -13.84 28.29 30.72
CA ALA A 261 -14.38 28.27 32.07
C ALA A 261 -13.99 29.51 32.91
N TYR A 262 -12.85 30.13 32.60
CA TYR A 262 -12.39 31.36 33.25
C TYR A 262 -12.74 32.66 32.49
N GLY A 263 -13.43 32.55 31.35
CA GLY A 263 -13.92 33.72 30.60
C GLY A 263 -12.82 34.47 29.84
N TYR A 264 -11.98 33.76 29.07
CA TYR A 264 -11.03 34.33 28.11
C TYR A 264 -11.63 34.32 26.69
N SER A 265 -12.75 35.02 26.48
CA SER A 265 -13.53 34.93 25.25
C SER A 265 -12.79 35.52 24.04
N ASP A 266 -12.07 36.64 24.20
CA ASP A 266 -11.33 37.31 23.12
C ASP A 266 -10.21 36.43 22.53
N GLN A 267 -9.51 35.69 23.38
CA GLN A 267 -8.45 34.76 22.97
C GLN A 267 -9.05 33.55 22.28
N LEU A 268 -10.16 33.03 22.80
CA LEU A 268 -10.87 31.91 22.19
C LEU A 268 -11.53 32.27 20.86
N GLU A 269 -12.09 33.47 20.71
CA GLU A 269 -12.62 33.95 19.43
C GLU A 269 -11.49 34.02 18.38
N ARG A 270 -10.31 34.54 18.76
CA ARG A 270 -9.12 34.53 17.88
C ARG A 270 -8.67 33.12 17.49
N ALA A 271 -8.76 32.16 18.40
CA ALA A 271 -8.36 30.78 18.14
C ALA A 271 -9.38 30.02 17.28
N LEU A 272 -10.67 30.10 17.64
CA LEU A 272 -11.72 29.22 17.12
C LEU A 272 -12.42 29.79 15.88
N SER A 273 -12.19 31.07 15.54
CA SER A 273 -12.67 31.70 14.31
C SER A 273 -11.88 31.25 13.07
N PRO A 274 -12.54 30.92 11.93
CA PRO A 274 -13.99 30.94 11.71
C PRO A 274 -14.69 29.72 12.35
N VAL A 275 -15.70 30.00 13.18
CA VAL A 275 -16.42 29.00 14.00
C VAL A 275 -17.16 27.97 13.13
N HIS A 276 -17.65 28.39 11.96
CA HIS A 276 -18.40 27.55 11.02
C HIS A 276 -17.54 26.59 10.19
N ARG A 277 -16.20 26.71 10.23
CA ARG A 277 -15.32 25.78 9.52
C ARG A 277 -14.95 24.62 10.42
N ASN A 278 -15.16 23.40 9.92
CA ASN A 278 -14.68 22.19 10.58
C ASN A 278 -13.16 22.28 10.78
N HIS A 279 -12.73 22.10 12.04
CA HIS A 279 -11.33 21.96 12.38
C HIS A 279 -11.03 20.47 12.63
N PRO A 280 -9.85 19.96 12.25
CA PRO A 280 -9.55 18.53 12.28
C PRO A 280 -9.65 17.88 13.66
N VAL A 281 -9.45 18.69 14.70
CA VAL A 281 -9.47 18.27 16.11
C VAL A 281 -10.69 18.85 16.86
N PHE A 282 -11.33 19.89 16.30
CA PHE A 282 -12.41 20.63 16.98
C PHE A 282 -13.61 20.83 16.04
N PRO A 283 -14.65 19.97 16.12
CA PRO A 283 -15.84 20.12 15.31
C PRO A 283 -16.58 21.42 15.63
N VAL A 284 -17.41 21.89 14.70
CA VAL A 284 -18.15 23.17 14.83
C VAL A 284 -18.98 23.22 16.11
N SER A 285 -19.60 22.10 16.52
CA SER A 285 -20.39 22.01 17.74
C SER A 285 -19.55 22.28 18.99
N SER A 286 -18.36 21.70 19.11
CA SER A 286 -17.43 21.95 20.21
C SER A 286 -16.96 23.40 20.26
N LYS A 287 -16.62 24.00 19.10
CA LYS A 287 -16.23 25.41 19.05
C LYS A 287 -17.31 26.34 19.59
N ARG A 288 -18.56 26.12 19.15
CA ARG A 288 -19.72 26.90 19.60
C ARG A 288 -19.95 26.74 21.09
N TYR A 289 -19.91 25.52 21.61
CA TYR A 289 -20.10 25.26 23.05
C TYR A 289 -19.10 26.04 23.91
N TRP A 290 -17.80 25.94 23.61
CA TRP A 290 -16.75 26.57 24.42
C TRP A 290 -16.73 28.09 24.28
N LEU A 291 -17.02 28.65 23.09
CA LEU A 291 -17.21 30.10 22.94
C LEU A 291 -18.44 30.61 23.70
N GLY A 292 -19.52 29.85 23.65
CA GLY A 292 -20.73 30.14 24.41
C GLY A 292 -20.46 30.23 25.90
N LEU A 293 -19.76 29.23 26.45
CA LEU A 293 -19.33 29.23 27.85
C LEU A 293 -18.43 30.42 28.20
N ALA A 294 -17.44 30.74 27.35
CA ALA A 294 -16.52 31.84 27.60
C ALA A 294 -17.24 33.20 27.70
N HIS A 295 -18.15 33.48 26.75
CA HIS A 295 -18.96 34.70 26.78
C HIS A 295 -19.93 34.74 27.96
N LEU A 296 -20.47 33.58 28.35
CA LEU A 296 -21.35 33.47 29.49
C LEU A 296 -20.60 33.82 30.79
N GLN A 297 -19.34 33.39 30.93
CA GLN A 297 -18.47 33.71 32.08
C GLN A 297 -18.04 35.18 32.14
N GLU A 298 -17.96 35.86 31.00
CA GLU A 298 -17.73 37.31 30.93
C GLU A 298 -18.99 38.14 31.18
N GLY A 299 -20.17 37.52 31.19
CA GLY A 299 -21.46 38.20 31.32
C GLY A 299 -22.04 38.71 29.99
N ASN A 300 -21.46 38.34 28.85
CA ASN A 300 -21.98 38.68 27.52
C ASN A 300 -23.06 37.68 27.07
N LEU A 301 -24.27 37.83 27.62
CA LEU A 301 -25.38 36.90 27.41
C LEU A 301 -25.82 36.80 25.94
N GLU A 302 -25.78 37.91 25.20
CA GLU A 302 -26.19 37.96 23.79
C GLU A 302 -25.27 37.10 22.91
N LYS A 303 -23.95 37.30 23.01
CA LYS A 303 -22.98 36.47 22.28
C LYS A 303 -23.03 35.01 22.75
N ALA A 304 -23.16 34.78 24.06
CA ALA A 304 -23.24 33.42 24.61
C ALA A 304 -24.42 32.64 24.01
N SER A 305 -25.61 33.23 24.01
CA SER A 305 -26.81 32.65 23.42
C SER A 305 -26.65 32.40 21.92
N GLY A 306 -26.06 33.35 21.19
CA GLY A 306 -25.78 33.21 19.76
C GLY A 306 -24.86 32.03 19.40
N TYR A 307 -24.01 31.57 20.33
CA TYR A 307 -23.19 30.36 20.15
C TYR A 307 -23.89 29.09 20.67
N LEU A 308 -24.51 29.13 21.86
CA LEU A 308 -25.11 27.97 22.51
C LEU A 308 -26.37 27.46 21.79
N GLN A 309 -27.08 28.33 21.08
CA GLN A 309 -28.20 27.91 20.21
C GLN A 309 -27.65 27.28 18.93
N PHE A 310 -27.66 25.95 18.87
CA PHE A 310 -27.12 25.22 17.71
C PHE A 310 -28.14 25.20 16.57
N PRO A 311 -27.71 25.39 15.30
CA PRO A 311 -28.57 25.19 14.16
C PRO A 311 -29.13 23.75 14.11
N PRO A 312 -30.35 23.51 13.58
CA PRO A 312 -30.98 22.18 13.57
C PRO A 312 -30.17 21.07 12.91
N ALA A 313 -29.33 21.41 11.92
CA ALA A 313 -28.42 20.45 11.29
C ALA A 313 -27.29 20.01 12.26
N LEU A 314 -26.73 20.97 13.00
CA LEU A 314 -25.64 20.73 13.95
C LEU A 314 -26.14 20.02 15.22
N ALA A 315 -27.34 20.37 15.70
CA ALA A 315 -27.98 19.69 16.82
C ALA A 315 -28.23 18.21 16.52
N ARG A 316 -28.57 17.87 15.27
CA ARG A 316 -28.71 16.47 14.82
C ARG A 316 -27.37 15.74 14.73
N GLU A 317 -26.29 16.44 14.38
CA GLU A 317 -24.95 15.86 14.33
C GLU A 317 -24.41 15.52 15.73
N ASN A 318 -24.70 16.36 16.73
CA ASN A 318 -24.24 16.14 18.10
C ASN A 318 -25.34 16.48 19.14
N PRO A 319 -26.32 15.57 19.35
CA PRO A 319 -27.47 15.82 20.21
C PRO A 319 -27.11 15.94 21.69
N ILE A 320 -25.99 15.34 22.12
CA ILE A 320 -25.53 15.41 23.51
C ILE A 320 -25.00 16.81 23.80
N LEU A 321 -24.11 17.34 22.93
CA LEU A 321 -23.53 18.66 23.16
C LEU A 321 -24.57 19.77 23.02
N ASP A 322 -25.56 19.60 22.14
CA ASP A 322 -26.70 20.49 22.04
C ASP A 322 -27.56 20.48 23.33
N ARG A 323 -27.84 19.30 23.91
CA ARG A 323 -28.52 19.20 25.21
C ARG A 323 -27.76 19.95 26.30
N LEU A 324 -26.45 19.74 26.38
CA LEU A 324 -25.58 20.43 27.35
C LEU A 324 -25.56 21.94 27.11
N ALA A 325 -25.54 22.40 25.85
CA ALA A 325 -25.56 23.82 25.52
C ALA A 325 -26.85 24.51 26.01
N ARG A 326 -28.01 23.88 25.78
CA ARG A 326 -29.31 24.39 26.27
C ARG A 326 -29.39 24.37 27.79
N GLU A 327 -28.82 23.34 28.42
CA GLU A 327 -28.77 23.26 29.87
C GLU A 327 -27.90 24.35 30.48
N LEU A 328 -26.73 24.62 29.88
CA LEU A 328 -25.85 25.71 30.27
C LEU A 328 -26.51 27.09 30.11
N GLU A 329 -27.20 27.32 28.99
CA GLU A 329 -27.94 28.57 28.75
C GLU A 329 -29.05 28.78 29.79
N ARG A 330 -29.78 27.72 30.16
CA ARG A 330 -30.86 27.78 31.16
C ARG A 330 -30.36 27.96 32.59
N ARG A 331 -29.32 27.21 32.98
CA ARG A 331 -28.78 27.23 34.34
C ARG A 331 -27.95 28.48 34.61
N GLY A 332 -27.42 29.11 33.57
CA GLY A 332 -26.37 30.12 33.70
C GLY A 332 -25.09 29.52 34.27
N THR A 333 -24.14 30.38 34.65
CA THR A 333 -22.90 29.94 35.28
C THR A 333 -22.40 30.96 36.30
N GLU A 334 -21.87 30.46 37.42
CA GLU A 334 -21.08 31.27 38.35
C GLU A 334 -19.60 31.16 37.97
N LYS A 335 -18.87 32.24 38.20
CA LYS A 335 -17.45 32.31 37.84
C LYS A 335 -16.63 31.37 38.72
N LEU A 336 -15.84 30.48 38.12
CA LEU A 336 -14.88 29.67 38.87
C LEU A 336 -13.88 30.60 39.56
N THR A 337 -13.70 30.44 40.86
CA THR A 337 -12.67 31.17 41.60
C THR A 337 -11.30 30.57 41.31
N LEU A 338 -10.32 31.44 41.08
CA LEU A 338 -8.93 31.03 40.91
C LEU A 338 -8.34 30.64 42.28
N PRO A 339 -7.73 29.45 42.41
CA PRO A 339 -7.15 29.04 43.69
C PRO A 339 -5.91 29.85 44.10
N THR A 340 -5.09 30.30 43.15
CA THR A 340 -3.82 31.01 43.40
C THR A 340 -3.43 31.93 42.24
N SER A 341 -2.59 32.93 42.52
CA SER A 341 -2.03 33.86 41.52
C SER A 341 -1.07 33.20 40.52
N ASP A 342 -0.44 32.08 40.88
CA ASP A 342 0.40 31.32 39.95
C ASP A 342 -0.42 30.63 38.84
N LEU A 343 -1.67 30.26 39.14
CA LEU A 343 -2.58 29.67 38.14
C LEU A 343 -3.09 30.73 37.15
N GLU A 344 -3.24 31.97 37.60
CA GLU A 344 -3.57 33.11 36.75
C GLU A 344 -2.49 33.32 35.67
N LYS A 345 -1.21 33.32 36.06
CA LYS A 345 -0.07 33.40 35.12
C LYS A 345 -0.06 32.26 34.11
N GLU A 346 -0.41 31.05 34.53
CA GLU A 346 -0.46 29.90 33.63
C GLU A 346 -1.64 30.03 32.64
N LEU A 347 -2.79 30.55 33.07
CA LEU A 347 -3.91 30.86 32.17
C LEU A 347 -3.55 31.95 31.16
N ASP A 348 -2.90 33.04 31.59
CA ASP A 348 -2.40 34.09 30.68
C ASP A 348 -1.45 33.53 29.63
N ARG A 349 -0.55 32.64 30.07
CA ARG A 349 0.33 31.90 29.16
C ARG A 349 -0.46 31.07 28.17
N MET A 350 -1.45 30.29 28.61
CA MET A 350 -2.32 29.52 27.71
C MET A 350 -3.05 30.43 26.72
N ALA A 351 -3.63 31.52 27.20
CA ALA A 351 -4.36 32.53 26.44
C ALA A 351 -3.51 33.10 25.28
N SER A 352 -2.20 33.29 25.49
CA SER A 352 -1.28 33.73 24.45
C SER A 352 -0.92 32.62 23.43
N GLN A 353 -0.85 31.36 23.86
CA GLN A 353 -0.33 30.24 23.05
C GLN A 353 -1.40 29.49 22.28
N VAL A 354 -2.60 29.33 22.84
CA VAL A 354 -3.70 28.56 22.26
C VAL A 354 -4.07 29.04 20.86
N PRO A 355 -4.24 30.35 20.56
CA PRO A 355 -4.56 30.80 19.22
C PRO A 355 -3.51 30.40 18.18
N VAL A 356 -2.23 30.49 18.56
CA VAL A 356 -1.10 30.14 17.69
C VAL A 356 -1.06 28.63 17.46
N ARG A 357 -1.15 27.82 18.53
CA ARG A 357 -1.14 26.36 18.45
C ARG A 357 -2.33 25.83 17.67
N PHE A 358 -3.53 26.37 17.90
CA PHE A 358 -4.74 25.99 17.20
C PHE A 358 -4.63 26.26 15.69
N ALA A 359 -4.15 27.44 15.29
CA ALA A 359 -3.93 27.79 13.89
C ALA A 359 -2.87 26.91 13.19
N GLN A 360 -1.94 26.35 13.96
CA GLN A 360 -0.92 25.42 13.44
C GLN A 360 -1.45 24.00 13.22
N VAL A 361 -2.53 23.60 13.89
CA VAL A 361 -3.16 22.28 13.70
C VAL A 361 -3.83 22.25 12.32
N ARG A 362 -3.16 21.63 11.36
CA ARG A 362 -3.68 21.42 10.02
C ARG A 362 -4.25 20.03 9.88
N GLY A 363 -5.40 19.94 9.20
CA GLY A 363 -5.98 18.66 8.85
C GLY A 363 -5.07 17.92 7.86
N PRO A 364 -5.16 16.59 7.80
CA PRO A 364 -4.48 15.85 6.77
C PRO A 364 -4.99 16.37 5.41
N LYS A 365 -4.13 17.05 4.66
CA LYS A 365 -4.43 17.36 3.26
C LYS A 365 -4.60 16.04 2.51
N PRO A 366 -5.54 15.94 1.57
CA PRO A 366 -5.63 14.74 0.75
C PRO A 366 -4.28 14.50 0.06
N PRO A 367 -3.77 13.26 0.07
CA PRO A 367 -2.48 12.93 -0.51
C PRO A 367 -2.62 12.77 -2.03
N ILE A 368 -2.74 13.90 -2.73
CA ILE A 368 -3.02 13.98 -4.17
C ILE A 368 -1.89 13.33 -4.97
N ALA A 369 -0.62 13.60 -4.66
CA ALA A 369 0.54 13.06 -5.34
C ALA A 369 0.58 11.53 -5.22
N THR A 370 0.33 11.04 -4.02
CA THR A 370 0.21 9.60 -3.72
C THR A 370 -0.94 8.98 -4.50
N GLY A 371 -2.11 9.64 -4.52
CA GLY A 371 -3.28 9.18 -5.25
C GLY A 371 -3.08 9.14 -6.76
N LEU A 372 -2.45 10.18 -7.35
CA LEU A 372 -2.14 10.23 -8.78
C LEU A 372 -1.15 9.14 -9.18
N PHE A 373 -0.11 8.90 -8.38
CA PHE A 373 0.88 7.87 -8.69
C PHE A 373 0.27 6.47 -8.60
N LEU A 374 -0.51 6.18 -7.54
CA LEU A 374 -1.28 4.94 -7.41
C LEU A 374 -2.26 4.76 -8.58
N GLY A 375 -2.98 5.81 -8.96
CA GLY A 375 -3.85 5.80 -10.13
C GLY A 375 -3.10 5.48 -11.42
N GLY A 376 -1.92 6.07 -11.62
CA GLY A 376 -1.04 5.76 -12.74
C GLY A 376 -0.60 4.30 -12.77
N MET A 377 -0.23 3.72 -11.62
CA MET A 377 0.13 2.29 -11.51
C MET A 377 -1.06 1.39 -11.89
N LEU A 378 -2.26 1.72 -11.43
CA LEU A 378 -3.47 0.96 -11.77
C LEU A 378 -3.78 1.06 -13.26
N VAL A 379 -3.77 2.27 -13.84
CA VAL A 379 -4.02 2.48 -15.27
C VAL A 379 -3.00 1.71 -16.12
N ALA A 380 -1.71 1.78 -15.77
CA ALA A 380 -0.67 1.03 -16.47
C ALA A 380 -0.88 -0.48 -16.35
N PHE A 381 -1.24 -0.98 -15.16
CA PHE A 381 -1.52 -2.40 -14.94
C PHE A 381 -2.72 -2.92 -15.74
N PHE A 382 -3.80 -2.13 -15.83
CA PHE A 382 -4.94 -2.48 -16.68
C PHE A 382 -4.55 -2.43 -18.16
N ALA A 383 -3.76 -1.44 -18.59
CA ALA A 383 -3.30 -1.34 -19.97
C ALA A 383 -2.42 -2.53 -20.39
N GLN A 384 -1.45 -2.94 -19.57
CA GLN A 384 -0.66 -4.15 -19.85
C GLN A 384 -1.53 -5.41 -19.86
N SER A 385 -2.50 -5.54 -18.95
CA SER A 385 -3.37 -6.72 -18.87
C SER A 385 -4.38 -6.79 -20.02
N TRP A 386 -4.63 -5.65 -20.67
CA TRP A 386 -5.47 -5.57 -21.86
C TRP A 386 -4.70 -5.95 -23.13
N LEU A 387 -3.43 -5.57 -23.21
CA LEU A 387 -2.56 -5.83 -24.37
C LEU A 387 -1.97 -7.24 -24.37
N GLY A 388 -1.78 -7.84 -23.20
CA GLY A 388 -1.27 -9.20 -23.01
C GLY A 388 -1.52 -9.70 -21.59
N GLU A 389 -0.91 -10.84 -21.21
CA GLU A 389 -0.92 -11.25 -19.81
C GLU A 389 -0.09 -10.28 -18.95
N SER A 390 -0.43 -10.11 -17.68
CA SER A 390 0.17 -9.07 -16.83
C SER A 390 1.67 -9.25 -16.54
N ASP A 391 2.20 -10.43 -16.84
CA ASP A 391 3.57 -10.88 -16.70
C ASP A 391 4.22 -11.21 -18.06
N ASP A 392 3.52 -10.95 -19.18
CA ASP A 392 4.07 -11.10 -20.52
C ASP A 392 5.21 -10.10 -20.76
N LEU A 393 6.42 -10.65 -20.92
CA LEU A 393 7.64 -9.87 -21.11
C LEU A 393 7.59 -9.01 -22.36
N TRP A 394 6.92 -9.46 -23.42
CA TRP A 394 6.79 -8.68 -24.65
C TRP A 394 5.93 -7.44 -24.43
N THR A 395 4.78 -7.61 -23.79
CA THR A 395 3.90 -6.50 -23.41
C THR A 395 4.61 -5.51 -22.48
N LEU A 396 5.33 -6.00 -21.47
CA LEU A 396 6.11 -5.15 -20.57
C LEU A 396 7.21 -4.39 -21.31
N TYR A 397 7.93 -5.05 -22.24
CA TYR A 397 8.93 -4.41 -23.09
C TYR A 397 8.33 -3.29 -23.95
N GLN A 398 7.20 -3.54 -24.61
CA GLN A 398 6.50 -2.57 -25.45
C GLN A 398 6.03 -1.34 -24.66
N LEU A 399 5.59 -1.56 -23.43
CA LEU A 399 5.08 -0.52 -22.56
C LEU A 399 6.17 0.25 -21.81
N GLY A 400 7.44 -0.06 -22.04
CA GLY A 400 8.55 0.73 -21.50
C GLY A 400 9.22 0.14 -20.27
N ALA A 401 9.22 -1.19 -20.10
CA ALA A 401 10.04 -1.86 -19.08
C ALA A 401 11.50 -1.40 -19.17
N ASN A 402 12.16 -1.35 -18.01
CA ASN A 402 13.54 -0.92 -17.91
C ASN A 402 14.43 -2.01 -18.51
N PHE A 403 15.21 -1.62 -19.52
CA PHE A 403 16.13 -2.51 -20.22
C PHE A 403 17.39 -1.74 -20.57
N ARG A 404 18.54 -2.16 -20.02
CA ARG A 404 19.81 -1.40 -20.08
C ARG A 404 20.12 -0.81 -21.46
N ALA A 405 20.08 -1.64 -22.50
CA ALA A 405 20.51 -1.26 -23.84
C ALA A 405 19.71 -0.08 -24.40
N LEU A 406 18.43 0.02 -24.03
CA LEU A 406 17.54 1.10 -24.48
C LEU A 406 17.47 2.21 -23.44
N SER A 407 17.22 1.89 -22.17
CA SER A 407 16.97 2.86 -21.11
C SER A 407 18.10 3.86 -20.88
N VAL A 408 19.36 3.46 -21.06
CA VAL A 408 20.51 4.33 -20.77
C VAL A 408 20.90 5.18 -21.98
N PHE A 409 20.71 4.65 -23.20
CA PHE A 409 21.33 5.23 -24.40
C PHE A 409 20.34 5.78 -25.43
N GLU A 410 19.13 5.22 -25.52
CA GLU A 410 18.20 5.51 -26.63
C GLU A 410 16.84 6.01 -26.15
N GLU A 411 16.29 5.35 -25.12
CA GLU A 411 14.91 5.49 -24.68
C GLU A 411 14.83 5.75 -23.17
N PRO A 412 15.39 6.87 -22.66
CA PRO A 412 15.44 7.17 -21.23
C PRO A 412 14.07 7.34 -20.57
N TRP A 413 13.03 7.56 -21.37
CA TRP A 413 11.64 7.59 -20.89
C TRP A 413 11.21 6.27 -20.22
N ARG A 414 11.86 5.14 -20.56
CA ARG A 414 11.65 3.83 -19.92
C ARG A 414 12.01 3.83 -18.44
N LEU A 415 12.99 4.63 -18.03
CA LEU A 415 13.40 4.75 -16.62
C LEU A 415 12.27 5.26 -15.74
N VAL A 416 11.34 6.05 -16.29
CA VAL A 416 10.16 6.52 -15.55
C VAL A 416 8.99 5.57 -15.76
N MET A 417 8.77 5.10 -16.99
CA MET A 417 7.61 4.26 -17.29
C MET A 417 7.64 2.91 -16.57
N ALA A 418 8.82 2.30 -16.42
CA ALA A 418 9.00 1.05 -15.70
C ALA A 418 8.51 1.09 -14.24
N MET A 419 8.45 2.27 -13.62
CA MET A 419 7.93 2.45 -12.26
C MET A 419 6.43 2.14 -12.14
N PHE A 420 5.68 2.23 -13.24
CA PHE A 420 4.23 2.05 -13.25
C PHE A 420 3.81 0.63 -13.68
N LEU A 421 4.67 -0.08 -14.41
CA LEU A 421 4.45 -1.46 -14.86
C LEU A 421 4.68 -2.46 -13.73
N HIS A 422 3.94 -3.57 -13.71
CA HIS A 422 4.08 -4.59 -12.66
C HIS A 422 3.87 -6.00 -13.22
N ALA A 423 4.83 -6.90 -13.04
CA ALA A 423 4.64 -8.31 -13.39
C ALA A 423 3.71 -9.02 -12.37
N GLY A 424 2.41 -9.07 -12.69
CA GLY A 424 1.39 -9.75 -11.88
C GLY A 424 0.73 -8.90 -10.78
N LEU A 425 -0.48 -9.33 -10.38
CA LEU A 425 -1.35 -8.59 -9.45
C LEU A 425 -0.77 -8.47 -8.03
N ILE A 426 -0.13 -9.53 -7.51
CA ILE A 426 0.46 -9.51 -6.16
C ILE A 426 1.58 -8.45 -6.09
N HIS A 427 2.41 -8.36 -7.14
CA HIS A 427 3.48 -7.37 -7.24
C HIS A 427 2.93 -5.94 -7.23
N LEU A 428 1.82 -5.67 -7.94
CA LEU A 428 1.10 -4.40 -7.89
C LEU A 428 0.57 -4.10 -6.48
N LEU A 429 -0.11 -5.06 -5.84
CA LEU A 429 -0.76 -4.85 -4.54
C LEU A 429 0.24 -4.53 -3.43
N LEU A 430 1.36 -5.25 -3.38
CA LEU A 430 2.41 -5.02 -2.38
C LEU A 430 3.06 -3.64 -2.54
N ASN A 431 3.40 -3.25 -3.78
CA ASN A 431 3.92 -1.91 -4.04
C ASN A 431 2.88 -0.83 -3.77
N GLY A 432 1.63 -1.05 -4.17
CA GLY A 432 0.53 -0.12 -3.94
C GLY A 432 0.25 0.13 -2.45
N LEU A 433 0.32 -0.92 -1.62
CA LEU A 433 0.19 -0.79 -0.17
C LEU A 433 1.33 0.06 0.42
N MET A 434 2.58 -0.23 0.05
CA MET A 434 3.73 0.54 0.53
C MET A 434 3.70 1.99 0.03
N MET A 435 3.28 2.19 -1.22
CA MET A 435 3.08 3.51 -1.82
C MET A 435 2.02 4.32 -1.08
N PHE A 436 0.89 3.71 -0.75
CA PHE A 436 -0.16 4.35 0.04
C PHE A 436 0.32 4.72 1.45
N MET A 437 1.05 3.83 2.13
CA MET A 437 1.50 4.06 3.50
C MET A 437 2.56 5.16 3.57
N PHE A 438 3.66 5.03 2.83
CA PHE A 438 4.79 5.97 2.90
C PHE A 438 4.55 7.25 2.10
N GLY A 439 3.85 7.16 0.96
CA GLY A 439 3.52 8.32 0.15
C GLY A 439 2.71 9.36 0.91
N ARG A 440 1.75 8.91 1.72
CA ARG A 440 0.96 9.78 2.61
C ARG A 440 1.82 10.48 3.65
N ILE A 441 2.74 9.76 4.29
CA ILE A 441 3.65 10.34 5.28
C ILE A 441 4.49 11.43 4.61
N LEU A 442 5.08 11.14 3.44
CA LEU A 442 5.89 12.11 2.71
C LEU A 442 5.07 13.32 2.27
N GLU A 443 3.89 13.12 1.69
CA GLU A 443 3.08 14.23 1.17
C GLU A 443 2.54 15.16 2.26
N VAL A 444 2.26 14.64 3.45
CA VAL A 444 1.91 15.48 4.61
C VAL A 444 3.05 16.43 4.97
N HIS A 445 4.31 16.00 4.86
CA HIS A 445 5.47 16.78 5.33
C HIS A 445 6.14 17.60 4.22
N PHE A 446 6.21 17.06 3.01
CA PHE A 446 6.88 17.66 1.85
C PHE A 446 5.91 18.38 0.90
N GLY A 447 4.62 18.02 0.94
CA GLY A 447 3.63 18.52 0.00
C GLY A 447 3.78 17.95 -1.41
N PHE A 448 2.78 18.20 -2.25
CA PHE A 448 2.61 17.60 -3.58
C PHE A 448 3.87 17.55 -4.45
N LEU A 449 4.46 18.70 -4.77
CA LEU A 449 5.57 18.79 -5.74
C LEU A 449 6.84 18.11 -5.26
N ARG A 450 7.18 18.25 -3.99
CA ARG A 450 8.38 17.61 -3.42
C ARG A 450 8.19 16.10 -3.31
N THR A 451 6.99 15.64 -2.97
CA THR A 451 6.68 14.21 -2.99
C THR A 451 6.78 13.63 -4.41
N MET A 452 6.28 14.33 -5.44
CA MET A 452 6.50 13.90 -6.83
C MET A 452 7.97 13.84 -7.21
N ALA A 453 8.77 14.83 -6.79
CA ALA A 453 10.20 14.81 -7.01
C ALA A 453 10.87 13.59 -6.36
N VAL A 454 10.55 13.28 -5.10
CA VAL A 454 11.04 12.06 -4.43
C VAL A 454 10.63 10.82 -5.21
N PHE A 455 9.36 10.70 -5.61
CA PHE A 455 8.88 9.50 -6.28
C PHE A 455 9.65 9.24 -7.58
N VAL A 456 9.64 10.23 -8.48
CA VAL A 456 10.22 10.08 -9.81
C VAL A 456 11.73 9.97 -9.75
N PHE A 457 12.42 10.78 -8.95
CA PHE A 457 13.87 10.74 -8.87
C PHE A 457 14.37 9.43 -8.27
N SER A 458 13.75 8.92 -7.20
CA SER A 458 14.11 7.62 -6.63
C SER A 458 13.86 6.47 -7.61
N GLY A 459 12.76 6.51 -8.36
CA GLY A 459 12.52 5.51 -9.40
C GLY A 459 13.58 5.56 -10.50
N ILE A 460 13.94 6.75 -10.98
CA ILE A 460 14.99 6.94 -11.99
C ILE A 460 16.35 6.44 -11.46
N THR A 461 16.78 6.86 -10.27
CA THR A 461 18.08 6.45 -9.74
C THR A 461 18.15 4.94 -9.49
N GLY A 462 17.05 4.32 -9.03
CA GLY A 462 16.94 2.87 -8.94
C GLY A 462 17.03 2.20 -10.30
N ASN A 463 16.26 2.66 -11.29
CA ASN A 463 16.25 2.05 -12.62
C ASN A 463 17.58 2.25 -13.36
N ILE A 464 18.29 3.35 -13.12
CA ILE A 464 19.68 3.54 -13.58
C ILE A 464 20.61 2.55 -12.88
N ALA A 465 20.56 2.42 -11.55
CA ALA A 465 21.41 1.49 -10.81
C ALA A 465 21.20 0.03 -11.28
N SER A 466 19.95 -0.37 -11.48
CA SER A 466 19.57 -1.64 -12.10
C SER A 466 20.18 -1.81 -13.49
N ALA A 467 19.97 -0.83 -14.38
CA ALA A 467 20.53 -0.88 -15.73
C ALA A 467 22.06 -0.90 -15.72
N LEU A 468 22.73 -0.29 -14.73
CA LEU A 468 24.18 -0.28 -14.61
C LEU A 468 24.75 -1.62 -14.11
N ILE A 469 24.05 -2.29 -13.19
CA ILE A 469 24.50 -3.54 -12.57
C ILE A 469 24.07 -4.76 -13.40
N TYR A 470 22.81 -4.82 -13.79
CA TYR A 470 22.26 -5.93 -14.57
C TYR A 470 22.37 -5.63 -16.06
N ARG A 471 23.12 -6.49 -16.76
CA ARG A 471 23.33 -6.37 -18.21
C ARG A 471 22.19 -6.98 -19.04
N GLN A 472 21.35 -7.80 -18.42
CA GLN A 472 20.30 -8.58 -19.06
C GLN A 472 19.02 -8.56 -18.20
N GLY A 473 17.88 -8.84 -18.83
CA GLY A 473 16.58 -8.88 -18.17
C GLY A 473 15.80 -7.57 -18.21
N LEU A 474 14.48 -7.68 -18.06
CA LEU A 474 13.57 -6.54 -17.93
C LEU A 474 13.29 -6.29 -16.46
N SER A 475 13.33 -5.02 -16.05
CA SER A 475 12.96 -4.60 -14.70
C SER A 475 11.71 -3.71 -14.74
N VAL A 476 10.75 -4.02 -13.88
CA VAL A 476 9.48 -3.29 -13.73
C VAL A 476 9.08 -3.23 -12.27
N GLY A 477 8.30 -2.21 -11.91
CA GLY A 477 7.69 -2.08 -10.60
C GLY A 477 8.04 -0.76 -9.91
N ALA A 478 7.14 -0.30 -9.04
CA ALA A 478 7.34 0.91 -8.25
C ALA A 478 8.32 0.71 -7.07
N SER A 479 8.97 -0.46 -6.95
CA SER A 479 9.73 -0.83 -5.75
C SER A 479 10.95 0.06 -5.52
N SER A 480 11.67 0.49 -6.56
CA SER A 480 12.72 1.52 -6.46
C SER A 480 12.21 2.82 -5.86
N THR A 481 11.00 3.21 -6.24
CA THR A 481 10.31 4.39 -5.69
C THR A 481 9.96 4.18 -4.22
N VAL A 482 9.45 3.00 -3.87
CA VAL A 482 9.12 2.62 -2.48
C VAL A 482 10.34 2.70 -1.58
N PHE A 483 11.46 2.11 -1.99
CA PHE A 483 12.71 2.18 -1.23
C PHE A 483 13.23 3.61 -1.09
N GLY A 484 13.08 4.42 -2.15
CA GLY A 484 13.36 5.86 -2.07
C GLY A 484 12.50 6.60 -1.05
N MET A 485 11.20 6.30 -1.00
CA MET A 485 10.34 6.88 0.02
C MET A 485 10.79 6.49 1.44
N ILE A 486 11.17 5.23 1.65
CA ILE A 486 11.71 4.77 2.94
C ILE A 486 12.96 5.57 3.31
N GLY A 487 13.87 5.80 2.36
CA GLY A 487 15.05 6.65 2.57
C GLY A 487 14.69 8.10 2.90
N ALA A 488 13.71 8.68 2.20
CA ALA A 488 13.25 10.04 2.47
C ALA A 488 12.58 10.18 3.86
N VAL A 489 11.75 9.21 4.27
CA VAL A 489 11.13 9.16 5.61
C VAL A 489 12.20 8.97 6.69
N LEU A 490 13.22 8.13 6.44
CA LEU A 490 14.34 7.97 7.35
C LEU A 490 15.06 9.32 7.59
N MET A 491 15.29 10.12 6.55
CA MET A 491 15.87 11.44 6.69
C MET A 491 15.01 12.42 7.50
N MET A 492 13.67 12.29 7.44
CA MET A 492 12.79 13.06 8.32
C MET A 492 13.06 12.75 9.79
N PHE A 493 13.27 11.48 10.14
CA PHE A 493 13.59 11.10 11.52
C PHE A 493 15.02 11.45 11.93
N VAL A 494 15.97 11.49 10.99
CA VAL A 494 17.37 11.82 11.28
C VAL A 494 17.60 13.33 11.40
N ILE A 495 17.07 14.12 10.46
CA ILE A 495 17.36 15.56 10.33
C ILE A 495 16.33 16.40 11.09
N ALA A 496 15.03 16.13 10.90
CA ALA A 496 13.96 16.84 11.59
C ALA A 496 13.68 16.19 12.96
N ARG A 497 14.75 15.87 13.69
CA ARG A 497 14.73 15.04 14.90
C ARG A 497 13.92 15.66 16.04
N ASP A 498 13.82 16.99 16.05
CA ASP A 498 13.15 17.77 17.09
C ASP A 498 11.62 17.81 16.91
N LEU A 499 11.11 17.35 15.75
CA LEU A 499 9.68 17.19 15.52
C LEU A 499 9.08 15.96 16.21
N TRP A 500 9.92 15.07 16.77
CA TRP A 500 9.51 13.75 17.24
C TRP A 500 10.14 13.42 18.59
N HIS A 501 9.39 12.72 19.45
CA HIS A 501 9.94 12.24 20.72
C HIS A 501 11.16 11.35 20.48
N PRO A 502 12.26 11.49 21.24
CA PRO A 502 13.45 10.64 21.05
C PRO A 502 13.15 9.14 21.12
N VAL A 503 12.25 8.72 22.03
CA VAL A 503 11.89 7.30 22.23
C VAL A 503 11.08 6.77 21.06
N TRP A 504 10.00 7.46 20.68
CA TRP A 504 9.16 7.06 19.55
C TRP A 504 9.95 7.07 18.24
N ARG A 505 10.74 8.13 18.00
CA ARG A 505 11.60 8.29 16.83
C ARG A 505 12.59 7.13 16.70
N LYS A 506 13.27 6.77 17.79
CA LYS A 506 14.20 5.64 17.82
C LYS A 506 13.51 4.33 17.39
N LYS A 507 12.31 4.07 17.89
CA LYS A 507 11.52 2.89 17.52
C LYS A 507 11.15 2.90 16.03
N GLN A 508 10.74 4.04 15.47
CA GLN A 508 10.42 4.13 14.04
C GLN A 508 11.65 3.92 13.15
N ILE A 509 12.81 4.51 13.51
CA ILE A 509 14.07 4.27 12.80
C ILE A 509 14.42 2.78 12.83
N GLN A 510 14.33 2.12 13.99
CA GLN A 510 14.58 0.70 14.12
C GLN A 510 13.66 -0.14 13.23
N ASN A 511 12.35 0.18 13.20
CA ASN A 511 11.39 -0.50 12.35
C ASN A 511 11.70 -0.32 10.84
N LEU A 512 12.05 0.90 10.42
CA LEU A 512 12.40 1.19 9.02
C LEU A 512 13.69 0.49 8.59
N VAL A 513 14.73 0.56 9.43
CA VAL A 513 16.02 -0.11 9.16
C VAL A 513 15.82 -1.62 9.11
N PHE A 514 15.04 -2.18 10.04
CA PHE A 514 14.70 -3.61 10.01
C PHE A 514 13.99 -4.00 8.71
N LEU A 515 12.96 -3.24 8.31
CA LEU A 515 12.22 -3.50 7.07
C LEU A 515 13.12 -3.39 5.83
N LEU A 516 14.01 -2.39 5.79
CA LEU A 516 14.98 -2.20 4.72
C LEU A 516 15.93 -3.40 4.60
N LEU A 517 16.57 -3.77 5.71
CA LEU A 517 17.53 -4.89 5.74
C LEU A 517 16.85 -6.21 5.39
N LEU A 518 15.65 -6.45 5.92
CA LEU A 518 14.89 -7.66 5.62
C LEU A 518 14.61 -7.78 4.12
N ASN A 519 14.10 -6.72 3.47
CA ASN A 519 13.79 -6.80 2.04
C ASN A 519 15.05 -6.95 1.17
N LEU A 520 16.17 -6.30 1.52
CA LEU A 520 17.43 -6.46 0.78
C LEU A 520 18.00 -7.88 0.93
N LEU A 521 17.97 -8.45 2.14
CA LEU A 521 18.41 -9.83 2.40
C LEU A 521 17.57 -10.85 1.62
N LEU A 522 16.25 -10.65 1.58
CA LEU A 522 15.36 -11.46 0.74
C LEU A 522 15.72 -11.32 -0.75
N GLY A 523 16.01 -10.10 -1.21
CA GLY A 523 16.40 -9.86 -2.58
C GLY A 523 17.75 -10.47 -2.99
N PHE A 524 18.70 -10.61 -2.08
CA PHE A 524 19.97 -11.32 -2.37
C PHE A 524 19.76 -12.83 -2.53
N SER A 525 18.68 -13.35 -1.99
CA SER A 525 18.36 -14.77 -2.05
C SER A 525 17.55 -15.16 -3.30
N MET A 526 17.09 -14.18 -4.10
CA MET A 526 16.11 -14.40 -5.18
C MET A 526 16.41 -13.57 -6.43
N SER A 527 16.58 -14.26 -7.57
CA SER A 527 16.93 -13.66 -8.85
C SER A 527 15.87 -12.74 -9.46
N MET A 528 14.60 -12.85 -9.04
CA MET A 528 13.50 -12.01 -9.52
C MET A 528 13.47 -10.61 -8.85
N ILE A 529 14.21 -10.42 -7.74
CA ILE A 529 14.21 -9.17 -6.99
C ILE A 529 15.39 -8.29 -7.43
N ASP A 530 15.06 -7.09 -7.91
CA ASP A 530 16.05 -6.12 -8.37
C ASP A 530 16.64 -5.31 -7.20
N ASN A 531 17.62 -5.91 -6.52
CA ASN A 531 18.31 -5.26 -5.39
C ASN A 531 19.08 -4.00 -5.81
N ALA A 532 19.60 -3.97 -7.05
CA ALA A 532 20.24 -2.77 -7.59
C ALA A 532 19.25 -1.60 -7.66
N ALA A 533 18.02 -1.85 -8.14
CA ALA A 533 16.96 -0.85 -8.14
C ALA A 533 16.55 -0.41 -6.74
N HIS A 534 16.48 -1.33 -5.79
CA HIS A 534 16.15 -1.01 -4.39
C HIS A 534 17.20 -0.12 -3.73
N ILE A 535 18.47 -0.48 -3.87
CA ILE A 535 19.60 0.30 -3.31
C ILE A 535 19.68 1.67 -3.99
N GLY A 536 19.65 1.72 -5.33
CA GLY A 536 19.70 2.98 -6.08
C GLY A 536 18.51 3.89 -5.78
N GLY A 537 17.32 3.30 -5.59
CA GLY A 537 16.12 4.03 -5.18
C GLY A 537 16.23 4.59 -3.77
N PHE A 538 16.65 3.76 -2.80
CA PHE A 538 16.89 4.17 -1.42
C PHE A 538 17.90 5.32 -1.32
N LEU A 539 19.02 5.24 -2.03
CA LEU A 539 20.04 6.30 -2.06
C LEU A 539 19.49 7.59 -2.67
N GLY A 540 18.79 7.51 -3.80
CA GLY A 540 18.20 8.69 -4.44
C GLY A 540 17.14 9.38 -3.58
N GLY A 541 16.29 8.60 -2.91
CA GLY A 541 15.27 9.12 -2.00
C GLY A 541 15.85 9.69 -0.70
N THR A 542 16.87 9.03 -0.15
CA THR A 542 17.65 9.54 0.99
C THR A 542 18.28 10.90 0.63
N PHE A 543 18.90 10.99 -0.54
CA PHE A 543 19.50 12.23 -1.02
C PHE A 543 18.47 13.36 -1.15
N LEU A 544 17.34 13.13 -1.83
CA LEU A 544 16.31 14.17 -1.95
C LEU A 544 15.64 14.53 -0.63
N GLY A 545 15.40 13.54 0.24
CA GLY A 545 14.89 13.78 1.58
C GLY A 545 15.83 14.67 2.39
N TRP A 546 17.13 14.35 2.38
CA TRP A 546 18.17 15.17 2.98
C TRP A 546 18.20 16.58 2.36
N PHE A 547 18.20 16.68 1.04
CA PHE A 547 18.26 17.95 0.33
C PHE A 547 17.07 18.86 0.69
N PHE A 548 15.84 18.32 0.73
CA PHE A 548 14.65 19.09 1.07
C PHE A 548 14.60 19.53 2.54
N LEU A 549 15.16 18.74 3.45
CA LEU A 549 15.19 19.05 4.87
C LEU A 549 16.30 20.04 5.23
N VAL A 550 17.49 19.92 4.61
CA VAL A 550 18.63 20.82 4.86
C VAL A 550 18.48 22.15 4.12
N PHE A 551 18.10 22.12 2.84
CA PHE A 551 17.93 23.32 2.02
C PHE A 551 16.50 23.86 2.03
N GLY A 552 15.81 23.69 3.16
CA GLY A 552 14.43 24.14 3.37
C GLY A 552 14.17 25.59 2.96
N SER A 553 12.89 25.96 2.82
CA SER A 553 12.38 27.13 2.08
C SER A 553 12.65 28.53 2.68
N THR A 554 13.83 28.77 3.23
CA THR A 554 14.31 30.11 3.62
C THR A 554 14.89 30.83 2.39
N GLY A 555 14.07 31.66 1.76
CA GLY A 555 14.43 32.43 0.56
C GLY A 555 13.57 32.13 -0.67
N ALA A 556 13.24 33.17 -1.46
CA ALA A 556 12.34 33.07 -2.60
C ALA A 556 12.89 32.16 -3.72
N TRP A 557 14.18 32.28 -4.06
CA TRP A 557 14.80 31.48 -5.11
C TRP A 557 14.83 29.98 -4.77
N ARG A 558 15.14 29.62 -3.51
CA ARG A 558 15.13 28.21 -3.04
C ARG A 558 13.75 27.58 -3.19
N ARG A 559 12.68 28.35 -2.91
CA ARG A 559 11.30 27.88 -3.14
C ARG A 559 11.03 27.56 -4.62
N TRP A 560 11.55 28.37 -5.53
CA TRP A 560 11.42 28.12 -6.97
C TRP A 560 12.20 26.90 -7.42
N VAL A 561 13.44 26.71 -6.96
CA VAL A 561 14.23 25.50 -7.26
C VAL A 561 13.51 24.24 -6.78
N LEU A 562 13.04 24.23 -5.53
CA LEU A 562 12.33 23.08 -4.94
C LEU A 562 11.02 22.77 -5.66
N ARG A 563 10.29 23.79 -6.11
CA ARG A 563 9.08 23.61 -6.93
C ARG A 563 9.42 23.13 -8.33
N GLY A 564 10.48 23.66 -8.92
CA GLY A 564 10.98 23.30 -10.25
C GLY A 564 11.30 21.81 -10.34
N LEU A 565 11.98 21.24 -9.32
CA LEU A 565 12.24 19.79 -9.26
C LEU A 565 10.95 18.95 -9.32
N GLY A 566 9.91 19.37 -8.62
CA GLY A 566 8.61 18.69 -8.66
C GLY A 566 7.87 18.86 -10.00
N ILE A 567 7.96 20.04 -10.62
CA ILE A 567 7.39 20.29 -11.95
C ILE A 567 8.09 19.43 -13.00
N VAL A 568 9.43 19.38 -12.97
CA VAL A 568 10.22 18.51 -13.85
C VAL A 568 9.83 17.06 -13.66
N ALA A 569 9.68 16.58 -12.42
CA ALA A 569 9.20 15.22 -12.15
C ALA A 569 7.83 14.94 -12.79
N CYS A 570 6.86 15.84 -12.66
CA CYS A 570 5.55 15.70 -13.32
C CYS A 570 5.68 15.68 -14.86
N LEU A 571 6.49 16.57 -15.43
CA LEU A 571 6.73 16.64 -16.87
C LEU A 571 7.38 15.37 -17.41
N LEU A 572 8.32 14.77 -16.67
CA LEU A 572 8.96 13.51 -17.03
C LEU A 572 7.93 12.36 -17.07
N VAL A 573 7.00 12.29 -16.11
CA VAL A 573 5.92 11.30 -16.13
C VAL A 573 5.04 11.49 -17.36
N VAL A 574 4.60 12.72 -17.64
CA VAL A 574 3.78 13.03 -18.82
C VAL A 574 4.53 12.69 -20.12
N PHE A 575 5.81 13.08 -20.21
CA PHE A 575 6.66 12.76 -21.35
C PHE A 575 6.75 11.26 -21.57
N SER A 576 7.00 10.47 -20.53
CA SER A 576 7.07 9.02 -20.64
C SER A 576 5.78 8.37 -21.11
N VAL A 577 4.62 8.84 -20.62
CA VAL A 577 3.31 8.35 -21.09
C VAL A 577 3.11 8.69 -22.58
N VAL A 578 3.47 9.90 -23.02
CA VAL A 578 3.40 10.29 -24.43
C VAL A 578 4.32 9.42 -25.29
N GLN A 579 5.52 9.09 -24.80
CA GLN A 579 6.45 8.22 -25.53
C GLN A 579 5.91 6.80 -25.69
N VAL A 580 5.27 6.21 -24.67
CA VAL A 580 4.62 4.90 -24.79
C VAL A 580 3.64 4.90 -25.96
N VAL A 581 2.75 5.90 -26.03
CA VAL A 581 1.75 6.01 -27.11
C VAL A 581 2.42 6.14 -28.49
N ARG A 582 3.50 6.91 -28.60
CA ARG A 582 4.25 7.09 -29.86
C ARG A 582 5.03 5.85 -30.30
N HIS A 583 5.40 4.99 -29.35
CA HIS A 583 6.23 3.81 -29.57
C HIS A 583 5.42 2.53 -29.78
N GLN A 584 4.11 2.55 -29.50
CA GLN A 584 3.24 1.40 -29.77
C GLN A 584 3.32 1.00 -31.25
N GLY A 585 3.68 -0.26 -31.51
CA GLY A 585 3.86 -0.81 -32.86
C GLY A 585 5.24 -0.61 -33.49
N LYS A 586 6.20 0.01 -32.78
CA LYS A 586 7.57 0.28 -33.29
C LYS A 586 8.67 -0.44 -32.51
N ALA A 587 8.38 -1.59 -31.90
CA ALA A 587 9.41 -2.36 -31.21
C ALA A 587 10.59 -2.65 -32.14
N ARG A 588 11.80 -2.27 -31.69
CA ARG A 588 13.03 -2.55 -32.42
C ARG A 588 13.32 -4.04 -32.37
N LEU A 589 13.10 -4.69 -33.51
CA LEU A 589 13.56 -6.04 -33.77
C LEU A 589 14.96 -5.92 -34.40
N THR A 590 15.93 -6.63 -33.83
CA THR A 590 17.30 -6.71 -34.34
C THR A 590 17.51 -8.05 -35.03
N PRO A 591 18.11 -8.08 -36.23
CA PRO A 591 18.62 -9.33 -36.80
C PRO A 591 19.75 -9.88 -35.91
N MET A 592 19.70 -11.18 -35.63
CA MET A 592 20.66 -11.93 -34.85
C MET A 592 21.10 -13.13 -35.67
N SER A 593 22.40 -13.38 -35.79
CA SER A 593 22.92 -14.60 -36.41
C SER A 593 23.87 -15.34 -35.49
N TRP A 594 23.84 -16.68 -35.53
CA TRP A 594 24.82 -17.52 -34.84
C TRP A 594 25.20 -18.74 -35.68
N ARG A 595 26.41 -19.25 -35.48
CA ARG A 595 26.93 -20.42 -36.19
C ARG A 595 26.88 -21.66 -35.31
N GLN A 596 26.21 -22.72 -35.77
CA GLN A 596 26.16 -24.01 -35.07
C GLN A 596 26.21 -25.17 -36.08
N GLY A 597 27.17 -26.09 -35.91
CA GLY A 597 27.33 -27.24 -36.79
C GLY A 597 27.70 -26.91 -38.25
N GLY A 598 28.34 -25.76 -38.49
CA GLY A 598 28.68 -25.30 -39.85
C GLY A 598 27.59 -24.47 -40.55
N TYR A 599 26.45 -24.24 -39.89
CA TYR A 599 25.34 -23.45 -40.43
C TYR A 599 25.23 -22.11 -39.72
N GLU A 600 24.97 -21.03 -40.47
CA GLU A 600 24.61 -19.72 -39.93
C GLU A 600 23.08 -19.56 -39.88
N ILE A 601 22.52 -19.52 -38.66
CA ILE A 601 21.10 -19.32 -38.42
C ILE A 601 20.89 -17.84 -38.12
N SER A 602 20.03 -17.18 -38.89
CA SER A 602 19.66 -15.77 -38.67
C SER A 602 18.18 -15.62 -38.33
N MET A 603 17.85 -14.78 -37.33
CA MET A 603 16.49 -14.45 -36.90
C MET A 603 16.35 -12.97 -36.55
N THR A 604 15.17 -12.38 -36.75
CA THR A 604 14.91 -11.01 -36.26
C THR A 604 14.16 -11.10 -34.93
N ALA A 605 14.81 -10.69 -33.85
CA ALA A 605 14.28 -10.81 -32.49
C ALA A 605 14.45 -9.50 -31.71
N PRO A 606 13.65 -9.27 -30.65
CA PRO A 606 13.81 -8.10 -29.80
C PRO A 606 15.24 -8.01 -29.23
N VAL A 607 15.78 -6.81 -29.08
CA VAL A 607 17.18 -6.58 -28.63
C VAL A 607 17.53 -7.31 -27.33
N PHE A 608 16.58 -7.60 -26.44
CA PHE A 608 16.84 -8.35 -25.21
C PHE A 608 17.12 -9.85 -25.41
N TRP A 609 16.89 -10.42 -26.60
CA TRP A 609 17.29 -11.79 -26.96
C TRP A 609 18.79 -11.94 -27.28
N GLN A 610 19.51 -10.84 -27.53
CA GLN A 610 20.92 -10.86 -27.97
C GLN A 610 21.89 -11.36 -26.89
N ALA A 611 21.42 -11.51 -25.64
CA ALA A 611 22.26 -11.73 -24.49
C ALA A 611 22.15 -13.17 -23.97
N GLY A 612 22.71 -14.13 -24.74
CA GLY A 612 23.08 -15.46 -24.27
C GLY A 612 22.11 -16.59 -24.61
N VAL A 613 22.67 -17.69 -25.13
CA VAL A 613 22.02 -19.01 -25.37
C VAL A 613 21.40 -19.59 -24.08
N GLU A 614 21.82 -19.11 -22.90
CA GLU A 614 21.23 -19.46 -21.60
C GLU A 614 19.82 -18.87 -21.39
N SER A 615 19.44 -17.80 -22.10
CA SER A 615 18.11 -17.16 -21.99
C SER A 615 16.97 -18.02 -22.56
N LEU A 616 17.28 -18.99 -23.42
CA LEU A 616 16.34 -20.01 -23.93
C LEU A 616 15.92 -21.02 -22.84
N GLN A 617 16.63 -21.07 -21.70
CA GLN A 617 16.25 -21.93 -20.57
C GLN A 617 15.19 -21.29 -19.67
N ASN A 618 14.82 -20.03 -19.91
CA ASN A 618 13.74 -19.37 -19.20
C ASN A 618 12.39 -19.70 -19.86
N PRO A 619 11.51 -20.52 -19.22
CA PRO A 619 10.24 -20.96 -19.81
C PRO A 619 9.23 -19.83 -20.07
N MET A 620 9.54 -18.60 -19.64
CA MET A 620 8.75 -17.39 -19.87
C MET A 620 8.91 -16.79 -21.29
N CYS A 621 9.89 -17.24 -22.07
CA CYS A 621 10.13 -16.76 -23.44
C CYS A 621 9.31 -17.56 -24.47
N LYS A 622 8.00 -17.30 -24.58
CA LYS A 622 7.13 -17.90 -25.62
C LYS A 622 7.00 -17.00 -26.86
N LEU A 623 8.03 -16.90 -27.67
CA LEU A 623 7.94 -16.36 -29.04
C LEU A 623 8.88 -17.17 -29.95
N MET A 624 8.35 -17.79 -31.01
CA MET A 624 9.15 -18.61 -31.93
C MET A 624 9.88 -17.78 -33.00
N PRO A 625 11.10 -18.18 -33.40
CA PRO A 625 11.93 -17.48 -34.38
C PRO A 625 11.54 -17.76 -35.83
N THR A 626 11.83 -16.80 -36.71
CA THR A 626 11.95 -17.03 -38.16
C THR A 626 13.38 -17.52 -38.42
N VAL A 627 13.54 -18.70 -39.03
CA VAL A 627 14.84 -19.32 -39.32
C VAL A 627 15.17 -19.11 -40.80
N SER A 628 16.22 -18.37 -41.13
CA SER A 628 16.77 -18.34 -42.49
C SER A 628 18.13 -19.07 -42.53
N VAL A 629 18.28 -20.01 -43.46
CA VAL A 629 19.53 -20.73 -43.74
C VAL A 629 20.15 -20.16 -45.02
N ASN A 630 21.45 -19.85 -45.00
CA ASN A 630 22.16 -19.31 -46.15
C ASN A 630 22.63 -20.45 -47.08
N GLN A 631 22.20 -20.45 -48.34
CA GLN A 631 22.41 -21.54 -49.30
C GLN A 631 23.87 -21.72 -49.77
N ALA A 632 24.74 -20.73 -49.53
CA ALA A 632 26.10 -20.70 -50.07
C ALA A 632 27.10 -21.66 -49.37
N GLU A 633 26.71 -22.31 -48.26
CA GLU A 633 27.58 -23.21 -47.48
C GLU A 633 27.10 -24.68 -47.48
N LEU A 634 26.16 -25.06 -48.36
CA LEU A 634 25.64 -26.43 -48.44
C LEU A 634 26.57 -27.34 -49.29
N PRO A 635 27.01 -28.51 -48.79
CA PRO A 635 27.74 -29.48 -49.60
C PRO A 635 26.89 -29.96 -50.79
N GLU A 636 27.51 -30.08 -51.97
CA GLU A 636 26.87 -30.63 -53.16
C GLU A 636 26.30 -32.03 -52.85
N GLY A 637 24.98 -32.17 -52.94
CA GLY A 637 24.26 -33.43 -52.70
C GLY A 637 23.33 -33.44 -51.48
N SER A 638 23.25 -32.37 -50.69
CA SER A 638 22.27 -32.23 -49.61
C SER A 638 20.83 -32.08 -50.17
N ARG A 639 19.96 -33.04 -49.85
CA ARG A 639 18.58 -33.11 -50.35
C ARG A 639 17.66 -32.24 -49.48
N THR A 640 17.29 -31.06 -49.98
CA THR A 640 16.26 -30.14 -49.44
C THR A 640 16.46 -29.56 -48.02
N GLU A 641 16.21 -28.27 -47.87
CA GLU A 641 16.30 -27.48 -46.61
C GLU A 641 15.48 -28.07 -45.44
N ALA A 642 14.45 -28.87 -45.73
CA ALA A 642 13.67 -29.58 -44.73
C ALA A 642 14.46 -30.69 -44.02
N GLU A 643 15.34 -31.41 -44.71
CA GLU A 643 16.13 -32.53 -44.12
C GLU A 643 17.22 -32.01 -43.17
N VAL A 644 17.76 -30.80 -43.44
CA VAL A 644 18.74 -30.14 -42.56
C VAL A 644 18.11 -29.71 -41.23
N ILE A 645 16.89 -29.16 -41.28
CA ILE A 645 16.11 -28.81 -40.09
C ILE A 645 15.73 -30.08 -39.31
N GLU A 646 15.36 -31.16 -40.01
CA GLU A 646 15.06 -32.46 -39.40
C GLU A 646 16.29 -33.05 -38.68
N GLN A 647 17.47 -33.03 -39.30
CA GLN A 647 18.71 -33.51 -38.69
C GLN A 647 19.16 -32.69 -37.48
N TYR A 648 19.02 -31.35 -37.53
CA TYR A 648 19.32 -30.47 -36.40
C TYR A 648 18.44 -30.78 -35.18
N LEU A 649 17.14 -31.04 -35.42
CA LEU A 649 16.18 -31.31 -34.36
C LEU A 649 16.29 -32.74 -33.80
N VAL A 650 16.61 -33.72 -34.64
CA VAL A 650 16.95 -35.09 -34.22
C VAL A 650 18.19 -35.10 -33.31
N GLN A 651 19.21 -34.29 -33.62
CA GLN A 651 20.37 -34.09 -32.75
C GLN A 651 19.99 -33.46 -31.40
N HIS A 652 19.03 -32.54 -31.38
CA HIS A 652 18.54 -31.91 -30.14
C HIS A 652 17.66 -32.86 -29.30
N GLN A 653 16.88 -33.75 -29.92
CA GLN A 653 16.17 -34.83 -29.22
C GLN A 653 17.13 -35.87 -28.63
N ALA A 654 18.22 -36.20 -29.33
CA ALA A 654 19.24 -37.12 -28.86
C ALA A 654 20.00 -36.63 -27.60
N GLN A 655 19.96 -35.31 -27.32
CA GLN A 655 20.53 -34.69 -26.11
C GLN A 655 19.62 -34.80 -24.87
N GLY A 656 18.57 -35.62 -24.91
CA GLY A 656 17.78 -35.99 -23.73
C GLY A 656 16.71 -34.97 -23.30
N LYS A 657 16.35 -34.02 -24.15
CA LYS A 657 15.20 -33.11 -23.92
C LYS A 657 13.95 -33.67 -24.59
N LYS A 658 12.86 -33.88 -23.82
CA LYS A 658 11.60 -34.50 -24.24
C LYS A 658 10.62 -33.54 -24.94
N ASP A 659 11.11 -32.64 -25.78
CA ASP A 659 10.25 -31.86 -26.67
C ASP A 659 10.02 -32.67 -27.97
N SER A 660 8.78 -32.74 -28.46
CA SER A 660 8.43 -33.54 -29.65
C SER A 660 7.91 -32.68 -30.79
N LEU A 661 8.53 -32.87 -31.95
CA LEU A 661 8.07 -32.32 -33.22
C LEU A 661 7.47 -33.47 -34.05
N THR A 662 6.26 -33.30 -34.58
CA THR A 662 5.63 -34.26 -35.47
C THR A 662 5.28 -33.59 -36.78
N LEU A 663 5.90 -34.03 -37.88
CA LEU A 663 5.49 -33.63 -39.23
C LEU A 663 4.06 -34.11 -39.48
N LEU A 664 3.14 -33.19 -39.76
CA LEU A 664 1.74 -33.53 -39.99
C LEU A 664 1.47 -33.73 -41.49
N GLU A 665 1.96 -32.84 -42.34
CA GLU A 665 1.67 -32.89 -43.78
C GLU A 665 2.75 -32.15 -44.59
N ARG A 666 3.07 -32.67 -45.78
CA ARG A 666 3.95 -32.02 -46.76
C ARG A 666 3.22 -31.92 -48.10
N ARG A 667 3.04 -30.71 -48.62
CA ARG A 667 2.42 -30.48 -49.94
C ARG A 667 3.40 -29.80 -50.89
N LEU A 668 3.66 -30.47 -52.01
CA LEU A 668 4.51 -29.95 -53.09
C LEU A 668 3.65 -29.15 -54.07
N ARG A 669 4.04 -27.90 -54.35
CA ARG A 669 3.38 -27.02 -55.32
C ARG A 669 4.43 -26.50 -56.33
N PRO A 670 4.03 -26.10 -57.54
CA PRO A 670 4.97 -25.50 -58.49
C PRO A 670 5.57 -24.21 -57.92
N GLY A 671 6.89 -24.20 -57.69
CA GLY A 671 7.66 -23.05 -57.18
C GLY A 671 7.72 -22.89 -55.65
N TRP A 672 7.12 -23.80 -54.86
CA TRP A 672 7.20 -23.74 -53.39
C TRP A 672 6.80 -25.06 -52.70
N THR A 673 7.25 -25.24 -51.46
CA THR A 673 6.88 -26.38 -50.61
C THR A 673 6.16 -25.91 -49.34
N GLU A 674 5.00 -26.53 -49.06
CA GLU A 674 4.27 -26.36 -47.80
C GLU A 674 4.65 -27.50 -46.86
N VAL A 675 5.07 -27.16 -45.64
CA VAL A 675 5.35 -28.15 -44.59
C VAL A 675 4.64 -27.78 -43.30
N GLU A 676 3.77 -28.66 -42.82
CA GLU A 676 3.01 -28.50 -41.57
C GLU A 676 3.63 -29.34 -40.46
N TYR A 677 3.94 -28.70 -39.33
CA TYR A 677 4.51 -29.34 -38.16
C TYR A 677 3.65 -29.13 -36.91
N SER A 678 3.63 -30.12 -36.02
CA SER A 678 3.06 -30.04 -34.67
C SER A 678 4.18 -30.04 -33.65
N PHE A 679 4.28 -28.98 -32.84
CA PHE A 679 5.23 -28.93 -31.71
C PHE A 679 4.52 -29.26 -30.40
N THR A 680 5.19 -30.04 -29.54
CA THR A 680 4.75 -30.35 -28.18
C THR A 680 5.90 -30.11 -27.22
N PHE A 681 5.73 -29.16 -26.29
CA PHE A 681 6.71 -28.89 -25.22
C PHE A 681 6.34 -29.65 -23.94
N GLU A 682 7.32 -30.23 -23.25
CA GLU A 682 7.09 -31.03 -22.03
C GLU A 682 6.40 -30.21 -20.91
N LYS A 683 6.68 -28.90 -20.84
CA LYS A 683 6.13 -27.99 -19.82
C LYS A 683 4.76 -27.37 -20.15
N THR A 684 4.24 -27.56 -21.37
CA THR A 684 2.85 -27.18 -21.71
C THR A 684 2.26 -28.12 -22.75
N PRO A 685 1.43 -29.11 -22.35
CA PRO A 685 0.70 -29.94 -23.30
C PRO A 685 -0.31 -29.08 -24.06
N GLY A 686 -0.06 -28.86 -25.36
CA GLY A 686 -0.94 -28.21 -26.31
C GLY A 686 -0.33 -28.35 -27.71
N ASN A 687 -1.07 -28.93 -28.65
CA ASN A 687 -0.61 -29.07 -30.04
C ASN A 687 -0.68 -27.70 -30.72
N GLU A 688 0.44 -27.00 -30.78
CA GLU A 688 0.58 -25.82 -31.62
C GLU A 688 0.94 -26.28 -33.04
N LYS A 689 0.08 -25.98 -34.01
CA LYS A 689 0.32 -26.25 -35.43
C LYS A 689 1.03 -25.06 -36.06
N ILE A 690 2.13 -25.32 -36.76
CA ILE A 690 2.94 -24.30 -37.42
C ILE A 690 3.02 -24.62 -38.91
N PHE A 691 2.71 -23.62 -39.74
CA PHE A 691 2.79 -23.70 -41.19
C PHE A 691 4.05 -22.98 -41.65
N ILE A 692 4.95 -23.71 -42.33
CA ILE A 692 6.17 -23.13 -42.90
C ILE A 692 5.98 -23.10 -44.42
N LYS A 693 6.00 -21.89 -44.98
CA LYS A 693 5.93 -21.66 -46.44
C LYS A 693 7.35 -21.38 -46.94
N VAL A 694 7.84 -22.26 -47.81
CA VAL A 694 9.17 -22.12 -48.43
C VAL A 694 8.97 -21.82 -49.92
N GLU A 695 9.18 -20.55 -50.32
CA GLU A 695 9.21 -20.12 -51.73
C GLU A 695 10.66 -20.00 -52.19
N ASP A 696 10.94 -20.35 -53.45
CA ASP A 696 12.29 -20.33 -54.02
C ASP A 696 13.06 -19.03 -53.64
N ARG A 697 14.09 -19.22 -52.80
CA ARG A 697 15.02 -18.22 -52.24
C ARG A 697 14.52 -17.30 -51.10
N MET A 698 13.36 -17.54 -50.49
CA MET A 698 12.99 -16.89 -49.22
C MET A 698 12.10 -17.77 -48.32
N LEU A 699 12.46 -17.84 -47.04
CA LEU A 699 11.70 -18.57 -46.02
C LEU A 699 10.76 -17.61 -45.27
N TRP A 700 9.45 -17.82 -45.40
CA TRP A 700 8.44 -17.07 -44.65
C TRP A 700 7.82 -17.97 -43.58
N VAL A 701 8.04 -17.65 -42.31
CA VAL A 701 7.29 -18.26 -41.19
C VAL A 701 6.05 -17.41 -40.95
N LEU A 702 4.90 -17.86 -41.45
CA LEU A 702 3.61 -17.20 -41.21
C LEU A 702 2.95 -17.80 -39.96
N ARG A 703 2.79 -16.99 -38.92
CA ARG A 703 1.98 -17.34 -37.76
C ARG A 703 0.50 -17.21 -38.11
N PHE A 704 -0.20 -18.32 -38.31
CA PHE A 704 -1.66 -18.34 -38.15
C PHE A 704 -1.98 -18.78 -36.73
N VAL A 705 -2.43 -17.84 -35.91
CA VAL A 705 -3.13 -18.20 -34.67
C VAL A 705 -4.51 -18.68 -35.09
N TYR A 706 -4.74 -19.99 -35.07
CA TYR A 706 -6.09 -20.51 -35.20
C TYR A 706 -6.83 -20.22 -33.90
N ASP A 707 -7.55 -19.09 -33.85
CA ASP A 707 -8.53 -18.86 -32.80
C ASP A 707 -9.65 -19.87 -32.97
N ARG A 708 -9.80 -20.80 -32.03
CA ARG A 708 -10.94 -21.72 -31.98
C ARG A 708 -12.27 -21.02 -31.65
N ARG A 709 -12.36 -19.68 -31.64
CA ARG A 709 -13.60 -18.92 -31.34
C ARG A 709 -14.18 -18.08 -32.48
N CYS A 710 -13.57 -18.03 -33.66
CA CYS A 710 -14.16 -17.28 -34.77
C CYS A 710 -14.85 -18.23 -35.75
N GLY A 711 -16.18 -18.31 -35.64
CA GLY A 711 -17.04 -18.56 -36.80
C GLY A 711 -16.87 -17.45 -37.85
N PRO A 712 -17.47 -17.59 -39.05
CA PRO A 712 -17.16 -16.75 -40.20
C PRO A 712 -17.77 -15.36 -40.04
N SER A 713 -17.02 -14.42 -39.47
CA SER A 713 -17.32 -12.99 -39.58
C SER A 713 -16.04 -12.18 -39.44
N VAL A 714 -15.44 -11.91 -40.60
CA VAL A 714 -14.32 -10.99 -40.81
C VAL A 714 -14.74 -9.58 -40.40
N HIS A 715 -14.10 -9.00 -39.39
CA HIS A 715 -14.22 -7.57 -39.09
C HIS A 715 -13.18 -6.78 -39.93
N PRO A 716 -13.50 -5.63 -40.54
CA PRO A 716 -12.75 -5.08 -41.69
C PRO A 716 -11.39 -4.44 -41.39
N PHE A 717 -10.91 -4.46 -40.14
CA PHE A 717 -9.72 -3.69 -39.77
C PHE A 717 -8.38 -4.39 -40.08
N ILE A 718 -8.40 -5.71 -40.29
CA ILE A 718 -7.21 -6.52 -40.62
C ILE A 718 -6.77 -6.30 -42.09
N GLY A 719 -7.65 -5.81 -42.96
CA GLY A 719 -7.31 -5.49 -44.36
C GLY A 719 -6.25 -4.40 -44.50
N SER A 720 -6.23 -3.40 -43.60
CA SER A 720 -5.30 -2.26 -43.73
C SER A 720 -3.84 -2.57 -43.37
N VAL A 721 -3.61 -3.58 -42.52
CA VAL A 721 -2.25 -4.01 -42.13
C VAL A 721 -1.65 -4.89 -43.22
N ALA A 722 -2.46 -5.71 -43.90
CA ALA A 722 -2.03 -6.51 -45.05
C ALA A 722 -1.70 -5.63 -46.28
N ASP A 723 -2.44 -4.54 -46.50
CA ASP A 723 -2.17 -3.63 -47.63
C ASP A 723 -0.91 -2.77 -47.42
N SER A 724 -0.52 -2.50 -46.17
CA SER A 724 0.72 -1.75 -45.88
C SER A 724 2.01 -2.54 -46.19
N PHE A 725 1.94 -3.87 -46.26
CA PHE A 725 3.08 -4.72 -46.65
C PHE A 725 3.17 -4.97 -48.16
N ARG A 726 2.16 -4.61 -48.96
CA ARG A 726 2.15 -4.86 -50.42
C ARG A 726 2.89 -3.82 -51.27
N THR A 727 3.28 -2.67 -50.70
CA THR A 727 3.81 -1.54 -51.50
C THR A 727 5.27 -1.15 -51.28
N GLN A 728 6.09 -1.98 -50.63
CA GLN A 728 7.54 -1.82 -50.70
C GLN A 728 8.16 -2.74 -51.76
N ARG A 729 8.11 -2.28 -53.02
CA ARG A 729 9.03 -2.77 -54.06
C ARG A 729 10.45 -2.38 -53.65
N PHE A 730 11.21 -3.31 -53.10
CA PHE A 730 12.67 -3.20 -53.08
C PHE A 730 13.17 -3.45 -54.52
N THR A 731 13.48 -2.37 -55.24
CA THR A 731 14.30 -2.44 -56.45
C THR A 731 15.77 -2.48 -56.07
N ARG A 732 16.40 -3.61 -56.42
CA ARG A 732 17.83 -3.98 -56.46
C ARG A 732 18.75 -3.48 -55.35
#